data_AF-A0A928TU86-F1
#
_entry.id   AF-A0A928TU86-F1
#
_cell.length_a   1.000
_cell.length_b   1.000
_cell.length_c   1.000
_cell.angle_alpha   90.00
_cell.angle_beta   90.00
_cell.angle_gamma   90.00
#
_symmetry.space_group_name_H-M   'P 1'
#
loop_
_entity.id
_entity.type
_entity.pdbx_description
1 polymer ?
#
loop_
_entity_poly.entity_id
_entity_poly.type
_entity_poly.pdbx_seq_one_letter_code
_entity_poly.pdbx_strand_id
1 'polypeptide(L)'
;MKVHNKIGFHTGPGGNAIGIGDYFKALDAARIPFMIKSVDSYGPVFEAGQLARKSGVPHTLVYRISTVGQGHQYDYDVPPYKDPKYAKDPEGGAELHWRRTRDKLPPEFDKELTWIEPINEVDRDYCDWLGRFAVHMANLAQAEGYKVSLFAWSSGEPEPAGWEEPGMLEYLRLCAKRPNQAAVALHEYSYTVDNIMDGYPYKIGRFKALFDVCDKHGIARPTVHITEWGWTLNDVPPPEKAIKDIQTVGELYARYPEIKGAAIWYLGPEFGGIANKAQRLIAPVKDFTLQRHFDVEPDKATGKPDAPPPVQPRPEPPAPPPAVVVEPQPKPVPPAAQKSNAAFVADVTIPDDTRLTAGQKFAKTWRIRNTGETTWSIGYSMVQVGGSAMGSGGKAPIPVAKPGEVVDVTVQMVAPSPPGVYYGDWRLADPQGNQFGDIVFLRIISEAPASQPGTSSSAYVADVTIPDDTPIAPGVQFVKTWRVKNTGTRVWGTGFSLVLVNGEAMSSQTSYPLPTIAPGATGDVSIRLTAPVSPGVHFGDWRMKDDRGNLFGEVVYLRIQVTQGTPTPTPTPTPTPPHHREPPVALPLQTGMNINPDVPHSNPLQTGELQGMDWVRWVFKLAARHNPAERQDIHAAFRQFDPLVQGYVDQGIGSLIVLNQETVWGNAPWSGNHNWHTYASQLADVASQIAARYKKFGAKVAYEIWNEGDLENNPASVYVPPAQFAIVLKRVAEAIRAESPQSPLIFGGLATGPNKGVPYLKACKQALNGPWPVDAIGIHPYGRWGTKAPFDWGQTFGTLGQAFAEYEKELPGLKYWITEIGVAADNEIGPQYYQDIAMYIQDVYTTIAARYTNLIPVVIWFAWSDLMRNAGIVDGNGRRKSSVYAAFENIRSRKF
;
A
#
# COMPACT_ATOMS: atom_id res chain seq x y z
N MET A 1 -21.05 35.01 -13.86
CA MET A 1 -19.71 34.81 -14.44
C MET A 1 -19.53 33.34 -14.78
N LYS A 2 -18.87 33.02 -15.90
CA LYS A 2 -18.51 31.64 -16.27
C LYS A 2 -17.18 31.28 -15.64
N VAL A 3 -17.13 30.17 -14.90
CA VAL A 3 -15.93 29.66 -14.23
C VAL A 3 -15.62 28.26 -14.74
N HIS A 4 -14.39 28.02 -15.15
CA HIS A 4 -13.96 26.69 -15.60
C HIS A 4 -13.73 25.74 -14.41
N ASN A 5 -13.68 24.44 -14.73
CA ASN A 5 -13.25 23.44 -13.77
C ASN A 5 -11.86 23.76 -13.20
N LYS A 6 -11.74 23.66 -11.87
CA LYS A 6 -10.50 23.92 -11.12
C LYS A 6 -9.78 22.64 -10.69
N ILE A 7 -10.36 21.47 -10.96
CA ILE A 7 -9.79 20.17 -10.62
C ILE A 7 -8.77 19.77 -11.69
N GLY A 8 -7.50 19.69 -11.30
CA GLY A 8 -6.35 19.25 -12.08
C GLY A 8 -5.69 18.01 -11.46
N PHE A 9 -4.36 17.90 -11.54
CA PHE A 9 -3.64 16.66 -11.21
C PHE A 9 -2.49 16.87 -10.22
N HIS A 10 -2.20 15.82 -9.45
CA HIS A 10 -0.99 15.66 -8.66
C HIS A 10 -0.04 14.66 -9.37
N THR A 11 1.26 14.95 -9.44
CA THR A 11 2.30 14.09 -10.06
C THR A 11 3.50 13.89 -9.15
N GLY A 12 4.39 12.96 -9.49
CA GLY A 12 5.63 12.70 -8.74
C GLY A 12 6.37 11.45 -9.26
N PRO A 13 7.46 11.02 -8.60
CA PRO A 13 8.21 9.84 -8.98
C PRO A 13 7.34 8.56 -9.01
N GLY A 14 7.51 7.75 -10.06
CA GLY A 14 7.08 6.34 -10.08
C GLY A 14 5.61 6.04 -10.36
N GLY A 15 4.75 7.00 -10.68
CA GLY A 15 3.37 6.73 -11.13
C GLY A 15 3.15 7.02 -12.62
N ASN A 16 1.94 6.74 -13.12
CA ASN A 16 1.61 6.86 -14.54
C ASN A 16 0.93 8.20 -14.88
N ALA A 17 1.63 9.07 -15.61
CA ALA A 17 1.12 10.38 -16.01
C ALA A 17 1.06 10.55 -17.55
N ILE A 18 0.89 9.44 -18.29
CA ILE A 18 0.77 9.49 -19.76
C ILE A 18 -0.38 10.43 -20.16
N GLY A 19 -0.07 11.36 -21.06
CA GLY A 19 -1.01 12.34 -21.60
C GLY A 19 -1.09 13.64 -20.79
N ILE A 20 -0.36 13.79 -19.68
CA ILE A 20 -0.41 15.03 -18.88
C ILE A 20 0.10 16.26 -19.64
N GLY A 21 1.11 16.10 -20.51
CA GLY A 21 1.61 17.18 -21.36
C GLY A 21 0.58 17.64 -22.40
N ASP A 22 -0.23 16.72 -22.94
CA ASP A 22 -1.32 17.06 -23.85
C ASP A 22 -2.44 17.80 -23.13
N TYR A 23 -2.72 17.43 -21.87
CA TYR A 23 -3.61 18.18 -21.00
C TYR A 23 -3.12 19.63 -20.79
N PHE A 24 -1.84 19.84 -20.46
CA PHE A 24 -1.28 21.19 -20.30
C PHE A 24 -1.41 22.03 -21.56
N LYS A 25 -0.94 21.51 -22.71
CA LYS A 25 -0.92 22.24 -23.98
C LYS A 25 -2.33 22.58 -24.46
N ALA A 26 -3.29 21.66 -24.32
CA ALA A 26 -4.66 21.87 -24.77
C ALA A 26 -5.38 22.95 -23.95
N LEU A 27 -5.26 22.92 -22.62
CA LEU A 27 -5.91 23.91 -21.76
C LEU A 27 -5.25 25.28 -21.88
N ASP A 28 -3.92 25.36 -21.94
CA ASP A 28 -3.20 26.62 -22.13
C ASP A 28 -3.55 27.29 -23.47
N ALA A 29 -3.58 26.51 -24.56
CA ALA A 29 -4.00 26.99 -25.88
C ALA A 29 -5.44 27.50 -25.87
N ALA A 30 -6.32 26.88 -25.07
CA ALA A 30 -7.69 27.32 -24.86
C ALA A 30 -7.84 28.48 -23.87
N ARG A 31 -6.73 29.01 -23.31
CA ARG A 31 -6.71 30.07 -22.29
C ARG A 31 -7.37 29.69 -20.96
N ILE A 32 -7.42 28.39 -20.65
CA ILE A 32 -8.06 27.87 -19.44
C ILE A 32 -7.01 27.58 -18.36
N PRO A 33 -7.06 28.24 -17.18
CA PRO A 33 -6.19 27.91 -16.06
C PRO A 33 -6.40 26.47 -15.57
N PHE A 34 -5.33 25.82 -15.13
CA PHE A 34 -5.37 24.51 -14.50
C PHE A 34 -4.47 24.48 -13.26
N MET A 35 -4.67 23.45 -12.42
CA MET A 35 -3.77 23.15 -11.31
C MET A 35 -2.88 21.94 -11.63
N ILE A 36 -1.60 22.05 -11.28
CA ILE A 36 -0.67 20.93 -11.19
C ILE A 36 0.08 21.02 -9.87
N LYS A 37 0.06 19.93 -9.09
CA LYS A 37 0.96 19.71 -7.96
C LYS A 37 1.99 18.68 -8.37
N SER A 38 3.26 18.86 -8.01
CA SER A 38 4.26 17.79 -8.15
C SER A 38 5.09 17.65 -6.88
N VAL A 39 5.34 16.41 -6.46
CA VAL A 39 6.23 16.07 -5.34
C VAL A 39 7.53 15.46 -5.88
N ASP A 40 8.69 15.88 -5.37
CA ASP A 40 10.05 15.36 -5.65
C ASP A 40 10.54 15.32 -7.11
N SER A 41 9.67 15.61 -8.08
CA SER A 41 10.02 15.80 -9.49
C SER A 41 9.49 17.16 -9.93
N TYR A 42 10.40 18.10 -10.13
CA TYR A 42 10.06 19.48 -10.50
C TYR A 42 9.70 19.61 -11.99
N GLY A 43 10.10 18.64 -12.83
CA GLY A 43 9.90 18.65 -14.28
C GLY A 43 8.47 19.02 -14.74
N PRO A 44 7.40 18.38 -14.23
CA PRO A 44 6.02 18.72 -14.60
C PRO A 44 5.62 20.16 -14.28
N VAL A 45 6.06 20.69 -13.13
CA VAL A 45 5.81 22.08 -12.71
C VAL A 45 6.59 23.05 -13.59
N PHE A 46 7.84 22.71 -13.93
CA PHE A 46 8.66 23.49 -14.84
C PHE A 46 8.03 23.57 -16.25
N GLU A 47 7.58 22.45 -16.83
CA GLU A 47 6.90 22.41 -18.14
C GLU A 47 5.67 23.32 -18.15
N ALA A 48 4.80 23.20 -17.14
CA ALA A 48 3.62 24.05 -17.01
C ALA A 48 3.98 25.53 -16.79
N GLY A 49 5.05 25.82 -16.05
CA GLY A 49 5.57 27.17 -15.85
C GLY A 49 6.08 27.82 -17.13
N GLN A 50 6.78 27.07 -17.99
CA GLN A 50 7.23 27.57 -19.30
C GLN A 50 6.05 27.92 -20.20
N LEU A 51 5.01 27.09 -20.20
CA LEU A 51 3.76 27.38 -20.92
C LEU A 51 3.11 28.66 -20.38
N ALA A 52 2.94 28.77 -19.05
CA ALA A 52 2.37 29.94 -18.40
C ALA A 52 3.14 31.23 -18.69
N ARG A 53 4.48 31.19 -18.72
CA ARG A 53 5.32 32.35 -19.08
C ARG A 53 5.09 32.79 -20.53
N LYS A 54 4.97 31.83 -21.44
CA LYS A 54 4.77 32.10 -22.87
C LYS A 54 3.38 32.63 -23.17
N SER A 55 2.36 32.06 -22.55
CA SER A 55 0.96 32.37 -22.83
C SER A 55 0.45 33.52 -21.96
N GLY A 56 0.94 33.66 -20.73
CA GLY A 56 0.36 34.52 -19.70
C GLY A 56 -0.93 33.96 -19.07
N VAL A 57 -1.26 32.67 -19.24
CA VAL A 57 -2.38 32.04 -18.53
C VAL A 57 -1.97 31.78 -17.07
N PRO A 58 -2.78 32.18 -16.07
CA PRO A 58 -2.41 32.07 -14.66
C PRO A 58 -2.69 30.66 -14.10
N HIS A 59 -1.90 29.67 -14.50
CA HIS A 59 -1.97 28.31 -13.94
C HIS A 59 -1.57 28.30 -12.45
N THR A 60 -2.16 27.39 -11.67
CA THR A 60 -1.78 27.17 -10.27
C THR A 60 -0.76 26.04 -10.19
N LEU A 61 0.49 26.40 -9.88
CA LEU A 61 1.62 25.48 -9.85
C LEU A 61 2.07 25.29 -8.40
N VAL A 62 2.08 24.05 -7.90
CA VAL A 62 2.51 23.73 -6.53
C VAL A 62 3.62 22.69 -6.59
N TYR A 63 4.70 22.94 -5.85
CA TYR A 63 5.81 21.99 -5.71
C TYR A 63 6.07 21.67 -4.25
N ARG A 64 6.33 20.40 -3.99
CA ARG A 64 6.68 19.88 -2.65
C ARG A 64 7.93 18.99 -2.73
N ILE A 65 8.72 19.02 -1.66
CA ILE A 65 9.79 18.06 -1.40
C ILE A 65 9.30 17.12 -0.29
N SER A 66 9.53 15.82 -0.42
CA SER A 66 9.16 14.81 0.59
C SER A 66 10.37 14.10 1.20
N THR A 67 10.12 13.33 2.25
CA THR A 67 11.14 12.49 2.92
C THR A 67 11.41 11.18 2.17
N VAL A 68 10.51 10.74 1.27
CA VAL A 68 10.53 9.42 0.63
C VAL A 68 11.59 9.29 -0.47
N GLY A 69 12.29 8.15 -0.52
CA GLY A 69 13.15 7.77 -1.65
C GLY A 69 14.57 8.37 -1.66
N GLN A 70 14.97 9.04 -0.58
CA GLN A 70 16.23 9.80 -0.57
C GLN A 70 17.25 9.40 0.51
N GLY A 71 16.95 8.41 1.36
CA GLY A 71 17.90 7.92 2.39
C GLY A 71 18.30 8.98 3.44
N HIS A 72 17.37 9.85 3.84
CA HIS A 72 17.69 11.10 4.56
C HIS A 72 17.67 11.04 6.10
N GLN A 73 18.43 11.99 6.67
CA GLN A 73 18.57 12.32 8.09
C GLN A 73 17.57 13.38 8.61
N TYR A 74 16.74 13.98 7.74
CA TYR A 74 15.80 15.07 8.08
C TYR A 74 14.44 14.84 7.41
N ASP A 75 13.37 15.07 8.16
CA ASP A 75 11.98 14.95 7.71
C ASP A 75 11.49 16.28 7.13
N TYR A 76 11.16 16.26 5.83
CA TYR A 76 10.62 17.42 5.11
C TYR A 76 9.09 17.50 5.20
N ASP A 77 8.41 16.40 5.49
CA ASP A 77 6.95 16.39 5.57
C ASP A 77 6.47 17.03 6.88
N VAL A 78 7.25 16.85 7.96
CA VAL A 78 6.85 17.25 9.31
C VAL A 78 7.83 18.27 9.93
N PRO A 79 7.36 19.46 10.34
CA PRO A 79 8.21 20.42 11.06
C PRO A 79 8.60 19.90 12.46
N PRO A 80 9.68 20.42 13.08
CA PRO A 80 10.29 19.78 14.25
C PRO A 80 9.55 20.04 15.59
N TYR A 81 8.21 20.11 15.61
CA TYR A 81 7.45 20.37 16.84
C TYR A 81 7.54 19.25 17.89
N LYS A 82 7.93 18.04 17.49
CA LYS A 82 8.22 16.91 18.40
C LYS A 82 9.68 16.88 18.88
N ASP A 83 10.56 17.67 18.30
CA ASP A 83 11.95 17.80 18.78
C ASP A 83 11.96 18.68 20.04
N PRO A 84 12.47 18.20 21.19
CA PRO A 84 12.55 18.97 22.43
C PRO A 84 13.23 20.34 22.27
N LYS A 85 14.14 20.48 21.30
CA LYS A 85 14.81 21.74 20.98
C LYS A 85 13.85 22.79 20.43
N TYR A 86 12.88 22.38 19.62
CA TYR A 86 11.97 23.27 18.89
C TYR A 86 10.52 23.23 19.39
N ALA A 87 10.19 22.31 20.31
CA ALA A 87 8.85 22.16 20.88
C ALA A 87 8.30 23.45 21.52
N LYS A 88 9.18 24.35 21.97
CA LYS A 88 8.83 25.68 22.52
C LYS A 88 9.30 26.85 21.64
N ASP A 89 9.87 26.56 20.48
CA ASP A 89 10.51 27.53 19.56
C ASP A 89 10.05 27.27 18.11
N PRO A 90 8.78 27.60 17.77
CA PRO A 90 8.27 27.46 16.41
C PRO A 90 9.03 28.32 15.39
N GLU A 91 9.54 29.48 15.79
CA GLU A 91 10.31 30.38 14.93
C GLU A 91 11.65 29.75 14.53
N GLY A 92 12.41 29.22 15.49
CA GLY A 92 13.64 28.48 15.19
C GLY A 92 13.37 27.19 14.41
N GLY A 93 12.22 26.55 14.64
CA GLY A 93 11.74 25.43 13.83
C GLY A 93 11.51 25.83 12.36
N ALA A 94 10.86 26.98 12.13
CA ALA A 94 10.62 27.54 10.82
C ALA A 94 11.91 27.94 10.10
N GLU A 95 12.89 28.51 10.80
CA GLU A 95 14.20 28.82 10.22
C GLU A 95 14.96 27.58 9.76
N LEU A 96 14.96 26.52 10.60
CA LEU A 96 15.56 25.25 10.23
C LEU A 96 14.89 24.69 8.98
N HIS A 97 13.56 24.59 9.01
CA HIS A 97 12.79 23.93 7.96
C HIS A 97 12.82 24.72 6.64
N TRP A 98 12.73 26.06 6.70
CA TRP A 98 12.85 26.93 5.53
C TRP A 98 14.23 26.79 4.87
N ARG A 99 15.32 26.88 5.66
CA ARG A 99 16.67 26.73 5.13
C ARG A 99 16.84 25.38 4.43
N ARG A 100 16.40 24.28 5.05
CA ARG A 100 16.49 22.93 4.47
C ARG A 100 15.72 22.83 3.16
N THR A 101 14.50 23.34 3.14
CA THR A 101 13.64 23.34 1.94
C THR A 101 14.29 24.15 0.82
N ARG A 102 14.63 25.41 1.11
CA ARG A 102 15.23 26.33 0.15
C ARG A 102 16.53 25.80 -0.45
N ASP A 103 17.42 25.27 0.39
CA ASP A 103 18.73 24.77 -0.05
C ASP A 103 18.60 23.53 -0.96
N LYS A 104 17.41 22.89 -0.99
CA LYS A 104 17.11 21.73 -1.82
C LYS A 104 16.30 22.07 -3.09
N LEU A 105 15.77 23.29 -3.21
CA LEU A 105 15.04 23.71 -4.41
C LEU A 105 15.95 23.74 -5.64
N PRO A 106 15.43 23.40 -6.83
CA PRO A 106 16.18 23.57 -8.07
C PRO A 106 16.41 25.06 -8.36
N PRO A 107 17.55 25.48 -8.92
CA PRO A 107 17.78 26.90 -9.22
C PRO A 107 16.83 27.51 -10.25
N GLU A 108 16.18 26.69 -11.08
CA GLU A 108 15.14 27.06 -12.04
C GLU A 108 13.76 27.20 -11.36
N PHE A 109 13.70 27.07 -10.03
CA PHE A 109 12.46 27.27 -9.28
C PHE A 109 11.89 28.66 -9.57
N ASP A 110 10.72 28.70 -10.21
CA ASP A 110 10.07 29.96 -10.57
C ASP A 110 9.33 30.50 -9.34
N LYS A 111 9.98 31.39 -8.60
CA LYS A 111 9.43 31.99 -7.38
C LYS A 111 8.16 32.80 -7.62
N GLU A 112 7.94 33.29 -8.84
CA GLU A 112 6.77 34.09 -9.16
C GLU A 112 5.57 33.22 -9.53
N LEU A 113 5.77 32.07 -10.17
CA LEU A 113 4.67 31.21 -10.62
C LEU A 113 4.38 30.05 -9.66
N THR A 114 5.40 29.53 -8.98
CA THR A 114 5.31 28.28 -8.23
C THR A 114 5.16 28.53 -6.73
N TRP A 115 4.15 27.90 -6.14
CA TRP A 115 3.96 27.83 -4.70
C TRP A 115 4.76 26.67 -4.12
N ILE A 116 5.44 26.93 -3.00
CA ILE A 116 6.07 25.89 -2.19
C ILE A 116 5.02 25.39 -1.19
N GLU A 117 4.76 24.09 -1.18
CA GLU A 117 4.07 23.41 -0.08
C GLU A 117 5.16 22.81 0.83
N PRO A 118 5.53 23.48 1.94
CA PRO A 118 6.74 23.11 2.68
C PRO A 118 6.52 21.95 3.66
N ILE A 119 5.29 21.66 4.04
CA ILE A 119 4.93 20.61 5.04
C ILE A 119 3.67 19.89 4.57
N ASN A 120 3.45 18.69 5.11
CA ASN A 120 2.37 17.79 4.67
C ASN A 120 1.86 16.93 5.83
N GLU A 121 0.53 16.79 5.94
CA GLU A 121 -0.15 15.93 6.94
C GLU A 121 0.33 16.12 8.38
N VAL A 122 0.46 17.37 8.79
CA VAL A 122 0.98 17.73 10.13
C VAL A 122 -0.02 17.45 11.25
N ASP A 123 0.49 17.33 12.47
CA ASP A 123 -0.29 16.90 13.63
C ASP A 123 -1.21 18.02 14.14
N ARG A 124 -2.52 17.77 14.13
CA ARG A 124 -3.56 18.74 14.52
C ARG A 124 -3.45 19.21 15.98
N ASP A 125 -2.81 18.45 16.86
CA ASP A 125 -2.67 18.82 18.28
C ASP A 125 -1.70 19.99 18.49
N TYR A 126 -1.01 20.42 17.42
CA TYR A 126 -0.02 21.50 17.45
C TYR A 126 -0.49 22.77 16.74
N CYS A 127 -1.81 22.99 16.57
CA CYS A 127 -2.36 24.11 15.79
C CYS A 127 -1.76 25.48 16.14
N ASP A 128 -1.66 25.87 17.41
CA ASP A 128 -1.05 27.16 17.79
C ASP A 128 0.43 27.25 17.38
N TRP A 129 1.21 26.20 17.68
CA TRP A 129 2.63 26.14 17.33
C TRP A 129 2.82 26.22 15.81
N LEU A 130 2.01 25.46 15.05
CA LEU A 130 2.01 25.42 13.59
C LEU A 130 1.64 26.79 13.01
N GLY A 131 0.70 27.51 13.61
CA GLY A 131 0.33 28.85 13.19
C GLY A 131 1.47 29.85 13.31
N ARG A 132 2.17 29.84 14.47
CA ARG A 132 3.37 30.69 14.69
C ARG A 132 4.52 30.31 13.75
N PHE A 133 4.76 29.01 13.57
CA PHE A 133 5.71 28.49 12.59
C PHE A 133 5.40 29.00 11.17
N ALA A 134 4.13 28.92 10.76
CA ALA A 134 3.69 29.30 9.42
C ALA A 134 3.82 30.81 9.16
N VAL A 135 3.54 31.64 10.17
CA VAL A 135 3.78 33.09 10.11
C VAL A 135 5.26 33.37 9.84
N HIS A 136 6.16 32.78 10.63
CA HIS A 136 7.60 33.01 10.49
C HIS A 136 8.13 32.48 9.16
N MET A 137 7.73 31.26 8.78
CA MET A 137 8.09 30.66 7.50
C MET A 137 7.64 31.48 6.30
N ALA A 138 6.40 31.98 6.29
CA ALA A 138 5.91 32.83 5.22
C ALA A 138 6.66 34.17 5.12
N ASN A 139 7.06 34.74 6.27
CA ASN A 139 7.90 35.94 6.28
C ASN A 139 9.31 35.66 5.71
N LEU A 140 9.94 34.55 6.09
CA LEU A 140 11.24 34.14 5.54
C LEU A 140 11.17 33.89 4.03
N ALA A 141 10.18 33.12 3.59
CA ALA A 141 9.95 32.83 2.19
C ALA A 141 9.76 34.11 1.37
N GLN A 142 8.92 35.02 1.85
CA GLN A 142 8.68 36.30 1.17
C GLN A 142 9.93 37.19 1.12
N ALA A 143 10.71 37.25 2.20
CA ALA A 143 11.94 38.04 2.23
C ALA A 143 12.91 37.61 1.11
N GLU A 144 12.82 36.36 0.67
CA GLU A 144 13.59 35.76 -0.41
C GLU A 144 12.83 35.65 -1.76
N GLY A 145 11.63 36.23 -1.84
CA GLY A 145 10.80 36.33 -3.04
C GLY A 145 9.92 35.11 -3.34
N TYR A 146 9.82 34.14 -2.42
CA TYR A 146 9.04 32.92 -2.61
C TYR A 146 7.59 33.06 -2.10
N LYS A 147 6.76 32.11 -2.52
CA LYS A 147 5.36 31.96 -2.11
C LYS A 147 5.17 30.61 -1.44
N VAL A 148 4.37 30.57 -0.37
CA VAL A 148 4.14 29.34 0.41
C VAL A 148 2.67 29.02 0.57
N SER A 149 2.35 27.73 0.60
CA SER A 149 1.01 27.19 0.87
C SER A 149 1.09 26.16 2.00
N LEU A 150 0.55 26.46 3.18
CA LEU A 150 0.59 25.59 4.37
C LEU A 150 -0.85 25.19 4.77
N PHE A 151 -1.19 23.99 5.21
CA PHE A 151 -0.38 22.99 5.91
C PHE A 151 -0.46 21.59 5.27
N ALA A 152 -1.26 21.44 4.21
CA ALA A 152 -1.55 20.17 3.55
C ALA A 152 -2.09 19.11 4.53
N TRP A 153 -3.01 19.53 5.40
CA TRP A 153 -3.61 18.60 6.35
C TRP A 153 -4.51 17.57 5.68
N SER A 154 -4.42 16.34 6.20
CA SER A 154 -5.32 15.22 5.90
C SER A 154 -6.79 15.61 5.97
N SER A 155 -7.61 14.97 5.14
CA SER A 155 -9.04 15.29 5.08
C SER A 155 -9.72 15.11 6.43
N GLY A 156 -10.40 16.17 6.90
CA GLY A 156 -11.02 16.24 8.22
C GLY A 156 -10.20 16.97 9.29
N GLU A 157 -8.93 17.32 9.05
CA GLU A 157 -8.06 17.92 10.08
C GLU A 157 -7.48 19.28 9.70
N PRO A 158 -7.43 20.29 10.58
CA PRO A 158 -7.94 20.28 11.92
C PRO A 158 -9.45 20.49 11.89
N GLU A 159 -10.06 20.15 13.01
CA GLU A 159 -11.39 20.58 13.37
C GLU A 159 -11.46 22.13 13.42
N PRO A 160 -12.66 22.73 13.29
CA PRO A 160 -12.82 24.20 13.26
C PRO A 160 -12.13 24.93 14.41
N ALA A 161 -12.11 24.34 15.61
CA ALA A 161 -11.47 24.93 16.79
C ALA A 161 -9.95 25.12 16.60
N GLY A 162 -9.27 24.24 15.87
CA GLY A 162 -7.84 24.38 15.60
C GLY A 162 -7.50 25.63 14.80
N TRP A 163 -8.39 26.08 13.90
CA TRP A 163 -8.22 27.35 13.18
C TRP A 163 -8.38 28.59 14.05
N GLU A 164 -9.04 28.47 15.21
CA GLU A 164 -9.26 29.58 16.15
C GLU A 164 -8.10 29.76 17.14
N GLU A 165 -7.09 28.87 17.11
CA GLU A 165 -5.89 29.02 17.92
C GLU A 165 -5.16 30.33 17.58
N PRO A 166 -4.52 31.01 18.56
CA PRO A 166 -3.93 32.33 18.36
C PRO A 166 -2.94 32.41 17.19
N GLY A 167 -2.01 31.46 17.09
CA GLY A 167 -1.06 31.39 15.98
C GLY A 167 -1.73 31.18 14.62
N MET A 168 -2.82 30.39 14.56
CA MET A 168 -3.55 30.16 13.32
C MET A 168 -4.26 31.42 12.85
N LEU A 169 -4.94 32.14 13.75
CA LEU A 169 -5.56 33.42 13.43
C LEU A 169 -4.52 34.44 12.94
N GLU A 170 -3.30 34.42 13.46
CA GLU A 170 -2.20 35.26 12.97
C GLU A 170 -1.79 34.89 11.54
N TYR A 171 -1.62 33.59 11.25
CA TYR A 171 -1.32 33.13 9.90
C TYR A 171 -2.44 33.45 8.90
N LEU A 172 -3.71 33.34 9.30
CA LEU A 172 -4.85 33.68 8.46
C LEU A 172 -4.89 35.19 8.14
N ARG A 173 -4.58 36.06 9.12
CA ARG A 173 -4.42 37.50 8.88
C ARG A 173 -3.26 37.79 7.92
N LEU A 174 -2.18 37.02 8.01
CA LEU A 174 -1.05 37.13 7.09
C LEU A 174 -1.45 36.76 5.65
N CYS A 175 -2.14 35.63 5.47
CA CYS A 175 -2.68 35.21 4.18
C CYS A 175 -3.65 36.25 3.60
N ALA A 176 -4.55 36.79 4.43
CA ALA A 176 -5.47 37.86 4.04
C ALA A 176 -4.75 39.12 3.56
N LYS A 177 -3.63 39.48 4.20
CA LYS A 177 -2.82 40.64 3.83
C LYS A 177 -1.98 40.38 2.56
N ARG A 178 -1.62 39.13 2.30
CA ARG A 178 -0.68 38.73 1.23
C ARG A 178 -1.20 37.54 0.41
N PRO A 179 -2.38 37.63 -0.22
CA PRO A 179 -3.07 36.49 -0.83
C PRO A 179 -2.34 35.88 -2.05
N ASN A 180 -1.36 36.59 -2.61
CA ASN A 180 -0.52 36.11 -3.72
C ASN A 180 0.84 35.57 -3.28
N GLN A 181 1.09 35.48 -1.96
CA GLN A 181 2.37 35.06 -1.38
C GLN A 181 2.23 34.05 -0.22
N ALA A 182 1.11 34.09 0.51
CA ALA A 182 0.78 33.12 1.55
C ALA A 182 -0.64 32.58 1.31
N ALA A 183 -0.79 31.26 1.36
CA ALA A 183 -2.03 30.55 1.10
C ALA A 183 -2.20 29.36 2.05
N VAL A 184 -3.43 28.84 2.13
CA VAL A 184 -3.73 27.62 2.87
C VAL A 184 -3.76 26.40 1.94
N ALA A 185 -3.00 25.35 2.25
CA ALA A 185 -3.10 24.04 1.61
C ALA A 185 -3.98 23.08 2.43
N LEU A 186 -4.90 22.37 1.77
CA LEU A 186 -5.80 21.38 2.37
C LEU A 186 -5.85 20.09 1.54
N HIS A 187 -6.09 18.95 2.18
CA HIS A 187 -6.48 17.73 1.51
C HIS A 187 -7.99 17.46 1.66
N GLU A 188 -8.63 17.00 0.59
CA GLU A 188 -10.06 16.73 0.50
C GLU A 188 -10.33 15.40 -0.24
N TYR A 189 -10.56 14.31 0.51
CA TYR A 189 -10.88 13.00 -0.06
C TYR A 189 -11.79 12.15 0.85
N SER A 190 -12.48 11.15 0.29
CA SER A 190 -13.49 10.34 1.01
C SER A 190 -12.90 9.23 1.89
N TYR A 191 -11.60 8.94 1.72
CA TYR A 191 -10.78 7.99 2.50
C TYR A 191 -11.07 6.51 2.21
N THR A 192 -12.22 5.98 2.61
CA THR A 192 -12.54 4.54 2.45
C THR A 192 -13.87 4.28 1.74
N VAL A 193 -14.64 5.32 1.46
CA VAL A 193 -15.99 5.21 0.87
C VAL A 193 -15.94 5.67 -0.59
N ASP A 194 -16.48 4.86 -1.52
CA ASP A 194 -16.58 5.21 -2.96
C ASP A 194 -17.72 6.23 -3.24
N ASN A 195 -17.78 7.28 -2.43
CA ASN A 195 -18.64 8.43 -2.59
C ASN A 195 -17.81 9.67 -2.27
N ILE A 196 -17.56 10.52 -3.29
CA ILE A 196 -16.75 11.73 -3.10
C ILE A 196 -17.35 12.66 -2.04
N MET A 197 -18.67 12.71 -1.92
CA MET A 197 -19.37 13.58 -0.97
C MET A 197 -19.50 12.97 0.43
N ASP A 198 -18.89 11.81 0.69
CA ASP A 198 -18.87 11.21 2.03
C ASP A 198 -18.25 12.19 3.04
N GLY A 199 -18.95 12.39 4.16
CA GLY A 199 -18.52 13.33 5.19
C GLY A 199 -18.56 14.80 4.77
N TYR A 200 -19.25 15.20 3.70
CA TYR A 200 -19.47 16.63 3.40
C TYR A 200 -20.24 17.34 4.55
N PRO A 201 -19.86 18.58 4.96
CA PRO A 201 -18.75 19.39 4.45
C PRO A 201 -17.41 19.18 5.18
N TYR A 202 -17.30 18.18 6.06
CA TYR A 202 -16.13 17.94 6.92
C TYR A 202 -14.91 17.39 6.17
N LYS A 203 -15.12 16.54 5.15
CA LYS A 203 -14.05 16.01 4.28
C LYS A 203 -13.90 16.83 2.99
N ILE A 204 -14.90 16.79 2.12
CA ILE A 204 -15.03 17.70 0.96
C ILE A 204 -15.73 18.98 1.41
N GLY A 205 -15.27 20.15 0.98
CA GLY A 205 -15.88 21.43 1.32
C GLY A 205 -15.44 21.99 2.68
N ARG A 206 -14.40 21.42 3.27
CA ARG A 206 -13.89 21.75 4.61
C ARG A 206 -13.28 23.15 4.70
N PHE A 207 -12.88 23.72 3.56
CA PHE A 207 -12.50 25.13 3.46
C PHE A 207 -13.60 26.07 3.96
N LYS A 208 -14.87 25.63 3.99
CA LYS A 208 -15.98 26.43 4.52
C LYS A 208 -15.83 26.70 6.01
N ALA A 209 -15.40 25.71 6.79
CA ALA A 209 -15.15 25.93 8.23
C ALA A 209 -14.02 26.93 8.45
N LEU A 210 -12.95 26.86 7.65
CA LEU A 210 -11.89 27.87 7.64
C LEU A 210 -12.43 29.26 7.31
N PHE A 211 -13.30 29.38 6.30
CA PHE A 211 -13.90 30.65 5.93
C PHE A 211 -14.86 31.18 6.99
N ASP A 212 -15.64 30.32 7.64
CA ASP A 212 -16.51 30.69 8.75
C ASP A 212 -15.70 31.25 9.93
N VAL A 213 -14.53 30.66 10.23
CA VAL A 213 -13.58 31.20 11.22
C VAL A 213 -13.04 32.57 10.79
N CYS A 214 -12.65 32.72 9.51
CA CYS A 214 -12.21 34.02 9.00
C CYS A 214 -13.29 35.09 9.14
N ASP A 215 -14.52 34.77 8.73
CA ASP A 215 -15.67 35.68 8.79
C ASP A 215 -16.00 36.05 10.24
N LYS A 216 -16.02 35.07 11.15
CA LYS A 216 -16.23 35.26 12.60
C LYS A 216 -15.21 36.24 13.21
N HIS A 217 -13.96 36.17 12.76
CA HIS A 217 -12.87 37.01 13.26
C HIS A 217 -12.61 38.26 12.42
N GLY A 218 -13.45 38.57 11.43
CA GLY A 218 -13.29 39.74 10.55
C GLY A 218 -12.05 39.69 9.66
N ILE A 219 -11.52 38.50 9.39
CA ILE A 219 -10.36 38.24 8.54
C ILE A 219 -10.86 38.02 7.10
N ALA A 220 -10.24 38.64 6.10
CA ALA A 220 -10.57 38.33 4.72
C ALA A 220 -10.18 36.88 4.40
N ARG A 221 -11.07 36.13 3.73
CA ARG A 221 -10.85 34.72 3.42
C ARG A 221 -9.54 34.52 2.63
N PRO A 222 -8.67 33.58 3.02
CA PRO A 222 -7.36 33.40 2.42
C PRO A 222 -7.45 32.69 1.06
N THR A 223 -6.40 32.80 0.24
CA THR A 223 -6.18 31.90 -0.90
C THR A 223 -6.07 30.47 -0.41
N VAL A 224 -6.72 29.51 -1.09
CA VAL A 224 -6.68 28.09 -0.75
C VAL A 224 -6.29 27.23 -1.96
N HIS A 225 -5.40 26.28 -1.72
CA HIS A 225 -5.04 25.20 -2.64
C HIS A 225 -5.51 23.87 -2.05
N ILE A 226 -6.29 23.09 -2.82
CA ILE A 226 -6.63 21.73 -2.42
C ILE A 226 -5.58 20.82 -3.06
N THR A 227 -4.51 20.56 -2.33
CA THR A 227 -3.29 19.98 -2.89
C THR A 227 -3.36 18.48 -3.03
N GLU A 228 -4.32 17.82 -2.36
CA GLU A 228 -4.68 16.43 -2.61
C GLU A 228 -6.20 16.29 -2.58
N TRP A 229 -6.78 15.85 -3.69
CA TRP A 229 -8.22 15.73 -3.87
C TRP A 229 -8.59 14.37 -4.47
N GLY A 230 -9.60 13.68 -3.96
CA GLY A 230 -9.97 12.39 -4.58
C GLY A 230 -10.95 11.56 -3.79
N TRP A 231 -11.03 10.27 -4.14
CA TRP A 231 -11.99 9.33 -3.57
C TRP A 231 -11.35 8.56 -2.42
N THR A 232 -11.24 7.23 -2.56
CA THR A 232 -10.63 6.39 -1.53
C THR A 232 -9.11 6.43 -1.60
N LEU A 233 -8.47 5.94 -0.54
CA LEU A 233 -7.01 5.86 -0.43
C LEU A 233 -6.37 5.06 -1.58
N ASN A 234 -7.10 4.14 -2.20
CA ASN A 234 -6.54 3.14 -3.12
C ASN A 234 -7.33 2.94 -4.43
N ASP A 235 -8.34 3.77 -4.68
CA ASP A 235 -9.18 3.62 -5.86
C ASP A 235 -9.62 4.95 -6.46
N VAL A 236 -9.80 4.91 -7.78
CA VAL A 236 -10.40 6.00 -8.56
C VAL A 236 -11.54 5.38 -9.35
N PRO A 237 -12.76 5.92 -9.24
CA PRO A 237 -13.90 5.36 -9.94
C PRO A 237 -13.72 5.40 -11.46
N PRO A 238 -14.49 4.61 -12.22
CA PRO A 238 -14.48 4.67 -13.68
C PRO A 238 -14.70 6.10 -14.20
N PRO A 239 -14.13 6.48 -15.36
CA PRO A 239 -14.21 7.84 -15.88
C PRO A 239 -15.62 8.42 -15.91
N GLU A 240 -16.65 7.64 -16.25
CA GLU A 240 -18.02 8.17 -16.32
C GLU A 240 -18.56 8.61 -14.94
N LYS A 241 -18.21 7.88 -13.87
CA LYS A 241 -18.55 8.26 -12.49
C LYS A 241 -17.67 9.41 -12.01
N ALA A 242 -16.36 9.31 -12.25
CA ALA A 242 -15.40 10.33 -11.84
C ALA A 242 -15.75 11.72 -12.40
N ILE A 243 -16.16 11.82 -13.67
CA ILE A 243 -16.54 13.09 -14.29
C ILE A 243 -17.81 13.68 -13.65
N LYS A 244 -18.78 12.87 -13.22
CA LYS A 244 -19.97 13.36 -12.49
C LYS A 244 -19.61 13.91 -11.11
N ASP A 245 -18.73 13.21 -10.42
CA ASP A 245 -18.20 13.62 -9.12
C ASP A 245 -17.39 14.93 -9.25
N ILE A 246 -16.51 15.02 -10.26
CA ILE A 246 -15.75 16.24 -10.64
C ILE A 246 -16.69 17.38 -11.00
N GLN A 247 -17.78 17.12 -11.73
CA GLN A 247 -18.77 18.16 -12.02
C GLN A 247 -19.39 18.69 -10.72
N THR A 248 -19.84 17.79 -9.83
CA THR A 248 -20.51 18.15 -8.57
C THR A 248 -19.61 19.00 -7.69
N VAL A 249 -18.36 18.57 -7.50
CA VAL A 249 -17.39 19.28 -6.65
C VAL A 249 -16.82 20.52 -7.36
N GLY A 250 -16.65 20.46 -8.69
CA GLY A 250 -16.26 21.60 -9.50
C GLY A 250 -17.26 22.76 -9.41
N GLU A 251 -18.56 22.46 -9.43
CA GLU A 251 -19.64 23.45 -9.20
C GLU A 251 -19.58 24.06 -7.79
N LEU A 252 -19.15 23.28 -6.78
CA LEU A 252 -18.91 23.80 -5.43
C LEU A 252 -17.72 24.77 -5.44
N TYR A 253 -16.56 24.36 -5.94
CA TYR A 253 -15.34 25.19 -5.94
C TYR A 253 -15.45 26.42 -6.84
N ALA A 254 -16.28 26.36 -7.89
CA ALA A 254 -16.52 27.49 -8.79
C ALA A 254 -17.10 28.71 -8.04
N ARG A 255 -17.86 28.49 -6.96
CA ARG A 255 -18.50 29.54 -6.16
C ARG A 255 -17.53 30.32 -5.26
N TYR A 256 -16.30 29.82 -5.09
CA TYR A 256 -15.31 30.38 -4.17
C TYR A 256 -14.05 30.79 -4.95
N PRO A 257 -13.88 32.09 -5.29
CA PRO A 257 -12.70 32.57 -6.01
C PRO A 257 -11.38 32.39 -5.24
N GLU A 258 -11.46 32.18 -3.93
CA GLU A 258 -10.34 31.87 -3.03
C GLU A 258 -9.74 30.48 -3.31
N ILE A 259 -10.54 29.51 -3.74
CA ILE A 259 -10.06 28.18 -4.15
C ILE A 259 -9.42 28.32 -5.54
N LYS A 260 -8.09 28.17 -5.63
CA LYS A 260 -7.35 28.32 -6.89
C LYS A 260 -7.23 27.03 -7.69
N GLY A 261 -7.36 25.89 -7.03
CA GLY A 261 -7.32 24.60 -7.68
C GLY A 261 -7.53 23.45 -6.70
N ALA A 262 -7.84 22.28 -7.26
CA ALA A 262 -7.75 21.00 -6.56
C ALA A 262 -6.97 19.99 -7.40
N ALA A 263 -6.02 19.26 -6.81
CA ALA A 263 -5.19 18.31 -7.55
C ALA A 263 -5.64 16.86 -7.26
N ILE A 264 -6.10 16.14 -8.28
CA ILE A 264 -6.47 14.72 -8.16
C ILE A 264 -5.28 13.97 -7.59
N TRP A 265 -5.46 13.42 -6.39
CA TRP A 265 -4.43 12.79 -5.60
C TRP A 265 -3.89 11.54 -6.28
N TYR A 266 -2.58 11.38 -6.08
CA TYR A 266 -1.68 10.50 -6.79
C TYR A 266 -0.49 10.32 -5.87
N LEU A 267 -0.20 9.10 -5.44
CA LEU A 267 1.11 8.77 -4.87
C LEU A 267 1.53 7.36 -5.27
N GLY A 268 2.56 7.29 -6.13
CA GLY A 268 3.44 6.14 -6.30
C GLY A 268 2.84 4.83 -6.83
N PRO A 269 3.68 3.78 -6.99
CA PRO A 269 3.25 2.44 -7.35
C PRO A 269 2.52 1.68 -6.21
N GLU A 270 2.48 2.25 -5.01
CA GLU A 270 1.77 1.72 -3.83
C GLU A 270 0.29 2.20 -3.82
N PHE A 271 -0.50 1.88 -2.80
CA PHE A 271 -1.95 2.24 -2.72
C PHE A 271 -2.84 1.65 -3.82
N GLY A 272 -2.66 0.36 -4.16
CA GLY A 272 -3.56 -0.35 -5.08
C GLY A 272 -3.47 0.11 -6.55
N GLY A 273 -2.35 0.73 -6.93
CA GLY A 273 -2.11 1.21 -8.30
C GLY A 273 -2.94 2.44 -8.66
N ILE A 274 -3.30 3.26 -7.66
CA ILE A 274 -4.15 4.46 -7.82
C ILE A 274 -3.63 5.39 -8.91
N ALA A 275 -2.31 5.50 -9.09
CA ALA A 275 -1.68 6.28 -10.15
C ALA A 275 -2.14 5.85 -11.56
N ASN A 276 -2.23 4.55 -11.84
CA ASN A 276 -2.74 4.04 -13.11
C ASN A 276 -4.24 4.30 -13.27
N LYS A 277 -4.99 4.28 -12.16
CA LYS A 277 -6.43 4.51 -12.19
C LYS A 277 -6.76 5.99 -12.42
N ALA A 278 -6.02 6.90 -11.78
CA ALA A 278 -6.09 8.35 -11.97
C ALA A 278 -5.65 8.76 -13.37
N GLN A 279 -4.65 8.11 -13.96
CA GLN A 279 -4.20 8.37 -15.34
C GLN A 279 -5.33 8.29 -16.36
N ARG A 280 -6.25 7.33 -16.19
CA ARG A 280 -7.43 7.16 -17.07
C ARG A 280 -8.32 8.41 -17.10
N LEU A 281 -8.21 9.30 -16.11
CA LEU A 281 -8.97 10.55 -16.04
C LEU A 281 -8.31 11.72 -16.77
N ILE A 282 -7.02 11.66 -17.14
CA ILE A 282 -6.32 12.80 -17.75
C ILE A 282 -7.04 13.28 -19.03
N ALA A 283 -7.32 12.38 -19.97
CA ALA A 283 -8.03 12.74 -21.19
C ALA A 283 -9.50 13.14 -20.93
N PRO A 284 -10.30 12.38 -20.15
CA PRO A 284 -11.67 12.78 -19.81
C PRO A 284 -11.78 14.13 -19.11
N VAL A 285 -10.88 14.44 -18.16
CA VAL A 285 -10.89 15.73 -17.42
C VAL A 285 -10.47 16.87 -18.33
N LYS A 286 -9.49 16.66 -19.21
CA LYS A 286 -9.13 17.61 -20.27
C LYS A 286 -10.37 17.97 -21.11
N ASP A 287 -11.02 16.95 -21.67
CA ASP A 287 -12.14 17.12 -22.59
C ASP A 287 -13.34 17.77 -21.89
N PHE A 288 -13.65 17.32 -20.66
CA PHE A 288 -14.67 17.93 -19.82
C PHE A 288 -14.37 19.41 -19.54
N THR A 289 -13.13 19.75 -19.19
CA THR A 289 -12.72 21.12 -18.85
C THR A 289 -12.75 22.05 -20.06
N LEU A 290 -12.39 21.55 -21.25
CA LEU A 290 -12.50 22.30 -22.52
C LEU A 290 -13.96 22.60 -22.90
N GLN A 291 -14.88 21.69 -22.60
CA GLN A 291 -16.27 21.77 -23.05
C GLN A 291 -17.19 22.46 -22.04
N ARG A 292 -16.85 22.44 -20.74
CA ARG A 292 -17.76 22.85 -19.67
C ARG A 292 -17.28 24.09 -18.92
N HIS A 293 -18.24 24.92 -18.57
CA HIS A 293 -18.12 26.01 -17.60
C HIS A 293 -19.29 25.93 -16.63
N PHE A 294 -19.08 26.49 -15.45
CA PHE A 294 -20.08 26.66 -14.40
C PHE A 294 -20.55 28.10 -14.37
N ASP A 295 -21.86 28.30 -14.32
CA ASP A 295 -22.46 29.62 -14.18
C ASP A 295 -22.54 29.98 -12.68
N VAL A 296 -21.87 31.07 -12.30
CA VAL A 296 -21.83 31.57 -10.93
C VAL A 296 -22.48 32.95 -10.91
N GLU A 297 -23.50 33.15 -10.08
CA GLU A 297 -24.17 34.44 -9.92
C GLU A 297 -23.19 35.51 -9.40
N PRO A 298 -23.13 36.71 -10.01
CA PRO A 298 -22.21 37.78 -9.61
C PRO A 298 -22.30 38.13 -8.12
N ASP A 299 -23.51 38.13 -7.54
CA ASP A 299 -23.77 38.54 -6.15
C ASP A 299 -23.51 37.43 -5.12
N LYS A 300 -23.26 36.19 -5.57
CA LYS A 300 -22.81 35.07 -4.72
C LYS A 300 -21.30 34.81 -4.84
N ALA A 301 -20.61 35.54 -5.72
CA ALA A 301 -19.14 35.56 -5.78
C ALA A 301 -18.51 36.45 -4.69
N THR A 302 -19.32 37.17 -3.90
CA THR A 302 -18.89 37.95 -2.74
C THR A 302 -19.65 37.50 -1.49
N GLY A 303 -19.10 36.52 -0.76
CA GLY A 303 -19.60 36.19 0.58
C GLY A 303 -19.23 37.25 1.62
N LYS A 304 -19.79 38.47 1.55
CA LYS A 304 -19.72 39.47 2.62
C LYS A 304 -21.03 40.27 2.74
N PRO A 305 -21.53 40.54 3.97
CA PRO A 305 -22.39 41.69 4.24
C PRO A 305 -21.59 43.01 4.21
N ASP A 306 -22.31 44.09 3.94
CA ASP A 306 -21.87 45.45 3.59
C ASP A 306 -20.60 46.01 4.28
N ALA A 307 -19.77 46.67 3.46
CA ALA A 307 -18.70 47.55 3.93
C ALA A 307 -19.28 48.89 4.45
N PRO A 308 -18.69 49.53 5.50
CA PRO A 308 -18.99 50.91 5.85
C PRO A 308 -18.37 51.90 4.84
N PRO A 309 -18.86 53.16 4.79
CA PRO A 309 -18.69 54.09 3.67
C PRO A 309 -17.25 54.61 3.49
N PRO A 310 -16.93 55.20 2.31
CA PRO A 310 -15.56 55.53 1.93
C PRO A 310 -14.97 56.65 2.79
N VAL A 311 -13.76 56.41 3.32
CA VAL A 311 -12.91 57.45 3.87
C VAL A 311 -12.19 58.15 2.71
N GLN A 312 -12.32 59.47 2.65
CA GLN A 312 -11.72 60.33 1.61
C GLN A 312 -10.18 60.21 1.57
N PRO A 313 -9.55 60.39 0.39
CA PRO A 313 -8.10 60.35 0.27
C PRO A 313 -7.46 61.57 0.96
N ARG A 314 -6.53 61.29 1.87
CA ARG A 314 -5.58 62.27 2.41
C ARG A 314 -4.44 62.46 1.38
N PRO A 315 -4.00 63.69 1.08
CA PRO A 315 -2.92 63.90 0.12
C PRO A 315 -1.60 63.30 0.63
N GLU A 316 -0.91 62.57 -0.26
CA GLU A 316 0.47 62.14 -0.07
C GLU A 316 1.42 63.34 0.12
N PRO A 317 2.44 63.26 0.99
CA PRO A 317 3.53 64.22 1.01
C PRO A 317 4.37 64.09 -0.27
N PRO A 318 4.93 65.19 -0.81
CA PRO A 318 5.74 65.14 -2.02
C PRO A 318 7.03 64.36 -1.80
N ALA A 319 7.39 63.56 -2.80
CA ALA A 319 8.65 62.82 -2.87
C ALA A 319 9.86 63.78 -2.72
N PRO A 320 10.92 63.38 -1.98
CA PRO A 320 12.14 64.17 -1.94
C PRO A 320 12.88 64.11 -3.29
N PRO A 321 13.65 65.14 -3.65
CA PRO A 321 14.38 65.20 -4.92
C PRO A 321 15.47 64.12 -4.97
N PRO A 322 15.90 63.70 -6.18
CA PRO A 322 16.93 62.68 -6.33
C PRO A 322 18.25 63.17 -5.71
N ALA A 323 18.73 62.45 -4.70
CA ALA A 323 20.07 62.61 -4.20
C ALA A 323 21.05 62.09 -5.26
N VAL A 324 21.96 62.97 -5.70
CA VAL A 324 23.12 62.61 -6.50
C VAL A 324 23.99 61.67 -5.66
N VAL A 325 23.93 60.38 -5.95
CA VAL A 325 24.85 59.40 -5.39
C VAL A 325 26.18 59.57 -6.12
N VAL A 326 27.17 60.07 -5.39
CA VAL A 326 28.58 60.03 -5.81
C VAL A 326 28.97 58.55 -5.91
N GLU A 327 29.33 58.16 -7.13
CA GLU A 327 29.81 56.83 -7.50
C GLU A 327 31.03 56.45 -6.62
N PRO A 328 30.99 55.33 -5.86
CA PRO A 328 32.19 54.86 -5.18
C PRO A 328 33.17 54.33 -6.23
N GLN A 329 34.40 54.86 -6.22
CA GLN A 329 35.50 54.35 -7.03
C GLN A 329 35.68 52.84 -6.82
N PRO A 330 35.97 52.07 -7.89
CA PRO A 330 36.14 50.63 -7.80
C PRO A 330 37.38 50.31 -6.94
N LYS A 331 37.15 49.64 -5.80
CA LYS A 331 38.19 48.84 -5.15
C LYS A 331 38.59 47.71 -6.11
N PRO A 332 39.87 47.33 -6.19
CA PRO A 332 40.29 46.18 -6.99
C PRO A 332 39.55 44.93 -6.49
N VAL A 333 38.61 44.46 -7.31
CA VAL A 333 37.89 43.20 -7.08
C VAL A 333 38.86 42.08 -7.45
N PRO A 334 39.09 41.07 -6.60
CA PRO A 334 39.83 39.88 -7.00
C PRO A 334 39.11 39.23 -8.20
N PRO A 335 39.80 38.62 -9.17
CA PRO A 335 39.18 38.17 -10.42
C PRO A 335 37.95 37.31 -10.14
N ALA A 336 36.79 37.73 -10.66
CA ALA A 336 35.56 36.96 -10.58
C ALA A 336 35.77 35.61 -11.27
N ALA A 337 35.44 34.51 -10.59
CA ALA A 337 35.42 33.20 -11.21
C ALA A 337 34.42 33.22 -12.38
N GLN A 338 34.89 32.87 -13.58
CA GLN A 338 34.06 32.76 -14.78
C GLN A 338 32.87 31.82 -14.52
N LYS A 339 31.65 32.25 -14.89
CA LYS A 339 30.41 31.51 -14.58
C LYS A 339 30.07 30.49 -15.66
N SER A 340 30.00 29.22 -15.31
CA SER A 340 29.41 28.16 -16.17
C SER A 340 27.88 28.30 -16.21
N ASN A 341 27.28 28.20 -17.39
CA ASN A 341 25.83 28.22 -17.57
C ASN A 341 25.42 27.48 -18.85
N ALA A 342 24.18 27.01 -18.92
CA ALA A 342 23.65 26.31 -20.09
C ALA A 342 22.17 26.58 -20.29
N ALA A 343 21.71 26.53 -21.54
CA ALA A 343 20.29 26.62 -21.89
C ALA A 343 19.84 25.41 -22.70
N PHE A 344 18.68 24.85 -22.35
CA PHE A 344 18.05 23.78 -23.12
C PHE A 344 17.59 24.31 -24.49
N VAL A 345 17.81 23.54 -25.54
CA VAL A 345 17.39 23.90 -26.90
C VAL A 345 16.31 22.96 -27.42
N ALA A 346 16.52 21.64 -27.34
CA ALA A 346 15.55 20.65 -27.82
C ALA A 346 15.87 19.23 -27.35
N ASP A 347 14.85 18.39 -27.28
CA ASP A 347 15.00 16.94 -27.27
C ASP A 347 15.46 16.47 -28.66
N VAL A 348 16.60 15.78 -28.74
CA VAL A 348 17.12 15.25 -30.01
C VAL A 348 16.69 13.80 -30.22
N THR A 349 16.75 12.99 -29.16
CA THR A 349 16.28 11.59 -29.18
C THR A 349 15.34 11.32 -28.01
N ILE A 350 14.53 10.26 -28.15
CA ILE A 350 13.57 9.79 -27.16
C ILE A 350 12.63 10.92 -26.72
N PRO A 351 11.65 11.30 -27.57
CA PRO A 351 10.59 12.22 -27.16
C PRO A 351 9.88 11.74 -25.90
N ASP A 352 9.23 12.66 -25.19
CA ASP A 352 8.43 12.27 -24.04
C ASP A 352 7.34 11.26 -24.42
N ASP A 353 7.03 10.37 -23.49
CA ASP A 353 6.13 9.23 -23.65
C ASP A 353 6.60 8.16 -24.65
N THR A 354 7.87 8.17 -25.05
CA THR A 354 8.44 7.06 -25.85
C THR A 354 8.30 5.75 -25.09
N ARG A 355 7.73 4.73 -25.78
CA ARG A 355 7.59 3.37 -25.27
C ARG A 355 8.87 2.57 -25.51
N LEU A 356 9.42 2.01 -24.44
CA LEU A 356 10.64 1.22 -24.43
C LEU A 356 10.38 -0.08 -23.68
N THR A 357 10.97 -1.18 -24.11
CA THR A 357 10.89 -2.45 -23.38
C THR A 357 11.65 -2.35 -22.05
N ALA A 358 11.14 -2.92 -20.96
CA ALA A 358 11.80 -2.96 -19.67
C ALA A 358 13.17 -3.65 -19.79
N GLY A 359 14.21 -3.00 -19.28
CA GLY A 359 15.61 -3.40 -19.47
C GLY A 359 16.21 -3.00 -20.82
N GLN A 360 15.46 -2.38 -21.73
CA GLN A 360 15.99 -1.86 -22.99
C GLN A 360 16.98 -0.74 -22.70
N LYS A 361 18.19 -0.90 -23.24
CA LYS A 361 19.20 0.16 -23.28
C LYS A 361 18.81 1.17 -24.34
N PHE A 362 18.88 2.45 -24.02
CA PHE A 362 18.60 3.54 -24.94
C PHE A 362 19.53 4.73 -24.68
N ALA A 363 19.69 5.60 -25.68
CA ALA A 363 20.49 6.81 -25.57
C ALA A 363 19.56 8.02 -25.62
N LYS A 364 19.48 8.78 -24.52
CA LYS A 364 18.77 10.05 -24.47
C LYS A 364 19.73 11.17 -24.80
N THR A 365 19.39 11.98 -25.79
CA THR A 365 20.18 13.11 -26.25
C THR A 365 19.38 14.41 -26.14
N TRP A 366 19.94 15.38 -25.44
CA TRP A 366 19.44 16.74 -25.38
C TRP A 366 20.39 17.68 -26.12
N ARG A 367 19.83 18.63 -26.88
CA ARG A 367 20.59 19.73 -27.46
C ARG A 367 20.66 20.87 -26.47
N ILE A 368 21.86 21.30 -26.15
CA ILE A 368 22.13 22.28 -25.10
C ILE A 368 23.09 23.34 -25.64
N ARG A 369 22.81 24.61 -25.34
CA ARG A 369 23.69 25.73 -25.64
C ARG A 369 24.52 26.10 -24.42
N ASN A 370 25.82 26.30 -24.59
CA ASN A 370 26.64 26.95 -23.57
C ASN A 370 26.32 28.45 -23.54
N THR A 371 25.68 28.91 -22.47
CA THR A 371 25.32 30.31 -22.25
C THR A 371 26.20 30.97 -21.19
N GLY A 372 27.21 30.25 -20.69
CA GLY A 372 28.18 30.74 -19.72
C GLY A 372 29.40 31.40 -20.37
N GLU A 373 30.37 31.72 -19.52
CA GLU A 373 31.63 32.39 -19.90
C GLU A 373 32.81 31.41 -19.97
N THR A 374 32.66 30.20 -19.44
CA THR A 374 33.66 29.14 -19.44
C THR A 374 33.47 28.19 -20.63
N THR A 375 34.58 27.66 -21.14
CA THR A 375 34.52 26.50 -22.05
C THR A 375 34.32 25.24 -21.22
N TRP A 376 33.30 24.44 -21.54
CA TRP A 376 33.13 23.12 -20.95
C TRP A 376 34.25 22.21 -21.46
N SER A 377 35.00 21.63 -20.54
CA SER A 377 36.17 20.78 -20.85
C SER A 377 36.12 19.47 -20.05
N ILE A 378 37.23 18.75 -19.99
CA ILE A 378 37.31 17.48 -19.25
C ILE A 378 36.94 17.71 -17.77
N GLY A 379 36.05 16.87 -17.25
CA GLY A 379 35.56 16.94 -15.86
C GLY A 379 34.14 17.50 -15.71
N TYR A 380 33.63 18.18 -16.73
CA TYR A 380 32.22 18.55 -16.79
C TYR A 380 31.35 17.32 -17.08
N SER A 381 30.14 17.30 -16.52
CA SER A 381 29.25 16.13 -16.58
C SER A 381 27.77 16.52 -16.58
N MET A 382 26.93 15.63 -17.09
CA MET A 382 25.49 15.62 -16.90
C MET A 382 25.18 14.71 -15.71
N VAL A 383 24.47 15.20 -14.71
CA VAL A 383 24.12 14.51 -13.46
C VAL A 383 22.61 14.45 -13.25
N GLN A 384 22.12 13.36 -12.68
CA GLN A 384 20.72 13.24 -12.31
C GLN A 384 20.45 14.01 -11.00
N VAL A 385 19.41 14.83 -11.00
CA VAL A 385 19.05 15.71 -9.87
C VAL A 385 17.66 15.42 -9.30
N GLY A 386 16.83 14.65 -10.01
CA GLY A 386 15.50 14.25 -9.56
C GLY A 386 14.90 13.12 -10.40
N GLY A 387 13.73 12.63 -9.98
CA GLY A 387 13.04 11.53 -10.63
C GLY A 387 13.67 10.14 -10.42
N SER A 388 13.32 9.20 -11.30
CA SER A 388 13.70 7.79 -11.26
C SER A 388 15.08 7.52 -11.85
N ALA A 389 15.89 6.72 -11.14
CA ALA A 389 17.20 6.32 -11.63
C ALA A 389 17.09 5.43 -12.88
N MET A 390 17.64 5.90 -14.00
CA MET A 390 17.53 5.23 -15.31
C MET A 390 18.89 4.78 -15.89
N GLY A 391 19.82 4.33 -15.03
CA GLY A 391 21.13 3.82 -15.44
C GLY A 391 22.28 4.84 -15.37
N SER A 392 23.46 4.39 -15.83
CA SER A 392 24.79 5.05 -15.78
C SER A 392 25.25 5.65 -14.44
N GLY A 393 24.70 5.21 -13.31
CA GLY A 393 25.09 5.73 -11.99
C GLY A 393 24.78 7.22 -11.80
N GLY A 394 23.82 7.77 -12.55
CA GLY A 394 23.37 9.16 -12.41
C GLY A 394 24.36 10.23 -12.86
N LYS A 395 25.42 9.88 -13.60
CA LYS A 395 26.42 10.81 -14.13
C LYS A 395 26.94 10.38 -15.50
N ALA A 396 27.12 11.33 -16.43
CA ALA A 396 27.68 11.09 -17.76
C ALA A 396 28.60 12.25 -18.20
N PRO A 397 29.68 12.01 -18.95
CA PRO A 397 30.51 13.09 -19.50
C PRO A 397 29.76 13.88 -20.58
N ILE A 398 30.15 15.14 -20.80
CA ILE A 398 29.59 15.99 -21.87
C ILE A 398 30.65 16.36 -22.92
N PRO A 399 30.24 16.74 -24.15
CA PRO A 399 31.16 17.28 -25.15
C PRO A 399 31.79 18.61 -24.72
N VAL A 400 32.96 18.91 -25.28
CA VAL A 400 33.57 20.24 -25.17
C VAL A 400 32.67 21.26 -25.87
N ALA A 401 32.38 22.38 -25.20
CA ALA A 401 31.59 23.46 -25.78
C ALA A 401 32.12 24.83 -25.33
N LYS A 402 32.46 25.69 -26.28
CA LYS A 402 32.83 27.09 -26.01
C LYS A 402 31.60 27.93 -25.67
N PRO A 403 31.74 29.08 -25.01
CA PRO A 403 30.65 30.06 -24.86
C PRO A 403 29.93 30.32 -26.19
N GLY A 404 28.59 30.19 -26.17
CA GLY A 404 27.70 30.34 -27.32
C GLY A 404 27.53 29.09 -28.20
N GLU A 405 28.38 28.06 -28.03
CA GLU A 405 28.31 26.82 -28.81
C GLU A 405 27.12 25.95 -28.41
N VAL A 406 26.57 25.21 -29.37
CA VAL A 406 25.46 24.26 -29.17
C VAL A 406 25.99 22.86 -29.35
N VAL A 407 25.77 21.99 -28.37
CA VAL A 407 26.23 20.60 -28.38
C VAL A 407 25.10 19.65 -28.01
N ASP A 408 25.21 18.41 -28.49
CA ASP A 408 24.28 17.33 -28.19
C ASP A 408 24.86 16.46 -27.06
N VAL A 409 24.26 16.53 -25.89
CA VAL A 409 24.68 15.77 -24.70
C VAL A 409 23.90 14.46 -24.65
N THR A 410 24.60 13.33 -24.65
CA THR A 410 23.99 12.00 -24.69
C THR A 410 24.26 11.23 -23.40
N VAL A 411 23.21 10.67 -22.80
CA VAL A 411 23.28 9.81 -21.62
C VAL A 411 22.77 8.42 -21.97
N GLN A 412 23.56 7.40 -21.62
CA GLN A 412 23.18 6.00 -21.81
C GLN A 412 22.30 5.55 -20.64
N MET A 413 21.09 5.13 -20.97
CA MET A 413 20.06 4.81 -20.00
C MET A 413 19.50 3.40 -20.20
N VAL A 414 18.84 2.89 -19.17
CA VAL A 414 18.12 1.61 -19.18
C VAL A 414 16.68 1.87 -18.76
N ALA A 415 15.72 1.44 -19.59
CA ALA A 415 14.31 1.53 -19.25
C ALA A 415 14.06 0.72 -17.96
N PRO A 416 13.53 1.32 -16.88
CA PRO A 416 13.42 0.64 -15.59
C PRO A 416 12.49 -0.58 -15.61
N SER A 417 12.67 -1.48 -14.65
CA SER A 417 11.75 -2.58 -14.35
C SER A 417 11.31 -2.42 -12.89
N PRO A 418 9.99 -2.45 -12.58
CA PRO A 418 8.88 -2.93 -13.41
C PRO A 418 8.46 -2.00 -14.57
N PRO A 419 7.59 -2.44 -15.50
CA PRO A 419 6.95 -1.56 -16.47
C PRO A 419 6.20 -0.40 -15.79
N GLY A 420 6.24 0.79 -16.38
CA GLY A 420 5.69 2.01 -15.79
C GLY A 420 6.14 3.28 -16.52
N VAL A 421 5.64 4.43 -16.07
CA VAL A 421 6.13 5.73 -16.55
C VAL A 421 7.23 6.21 -15.64
N TYR A 422 8.33 6.65 -16.24
CA TYR A 422 9.52 7.06 -15.52
C TYR A 422 9.90 8.48 -15.94
N TYR A 423 10.12 9.33 -14.94
CA TYR A 423 10.67 10.67 -15.08
C TYR A 423 12.14 10.66 -14.69
N GLY A 424 12.97 11.43 -15.37
CA GLY A 424 14.34 11.67 -14.94
C GLY A 424 14.70 13.13 -15.15
N ASP A 425 15.08 13.81 -14.07
CA ASP A 425 15.49 15.21 -14.11
C ASP A 425 17.02 15.27 -14.05
N TRP A 426 17.65 15.98 -14.98
CA TRP A 426 19.10 16.01 -15.20
C TRP A 426 19.64 17.43 -15.33
N ARG A 427 20.91 17.62 -14.98
CA ARG A 427 21.56 18.93 -15.00
C ARG A 427 23.06 18.82 -15.24
N LEU A 428 23.67 19.87 -15.79
CA LEU A 428 25.12 19.91 -15.93
C LEU A 428 25.80 20.22 -14.59
N ALA A 429 26.99 19.66 -14.39
CA ALA A 429 27.85 19.90 -13.25
C ALA A 429 29.30 20.16 -13.69
N ASP A 430 29.94 21.12 -13.02
CA ASP A 430 31.34 21.45 -13.23
C ASP A 430 32.27 20.37 -12.62
N PRO A 431 33.60 20.44 -12.82
CA PRO A 431 34.53 19.48 -12.24
C PRO A 431 34.55 19.42 -10.71
N GLN A 432 34.04 20.47 -10.03
CA GLN A 432 33.90 20.53 -8.58
C GLN A 432 32.56 19.94 -8.10
N GLY A 433 31.67 19.57 -9.03
CA GLY A 433 30.35 19.04 -8.75
C GLY A 433 29.26 20.09 -8.58
N ASN A 434 29.55 21.38 -8.80
CA ASN A 434 28.54 22.43 -8.74
C ASN A 434 27.63 22.34 -9.96
N GLN A 435 26.32 22.26 -9.73
CA GLN A 435 25.33 22.14 -10.79
C GLN A 435 24.99 23.50 -11.42
N PHE A 436 24.86 23.55 -12.74
CA PHE A 436 24.60 24.79 -13.49
C PHE A 436 23.73 24.57 -14.74
N GLY A 437 23.18 25.67 -15.27
CA GLY A 437 22.34 25.66 -16.48
C GLY A 437 20.94 25.09 -16.25
N ASP A 438 20.09 25.14 -17.28
CA ASP A 438 18.72 24.64 -17.21
C ASP A 438 18.65 23.16 -16.78
N ILE A 439 17.58 22.81 -16.06
CA ILE A 439 17.19 21.41 -15.86
C ILE A 439 16.64 20.86 -17.19
N VAL A 440 17.09 19.67 -17.56
CA VAL A 440 16.54 18.92 -18.69
C VAL A 440 15.89 17.65 -18.15
N PHE A 441 14.73 17.28 -18.68
CA PHE A 441 14.01 16.11 -18.22
C PHE A 441 13.82 15.09 -19.34
N LEU A 442 13.45 13.87 -18.96
CA LEU A 442 12.84 12.91 -19.87
C LEU A 442 11.63 12.25 -19.20
N ARG A 443 10.62 11.91 -20.00
CA ARG A 443 9.53 11.01 -19.61
C ARG A 443 9.46 9.82 -20.57
N ILE A 444 9.59 8.59 -20.06
CA ILE A 444 9.45 7.37 -20.88
C ILE A 444 8.40 6.42 -20.32
N ILE A 445 7.89 5.55 -21.17
CA ILE A 445 7.01 4.43 -20.79
C ILE A 445 7.83 3.14 -20.92
N SER A 446 8.18 2.53 -19.80
CA SER A 446 8.76 1.18 -19.78
C SER A 446 7.63 0.14 -19.90
N GLU A 447 7.70 -0.74 -20.88
CA GLU A 447 6.71 -1.78 -21.19
C GLU A 447 7.30 -3.17 -20.93
N ALA A 448 6.46 -4.17 -20.65
CA ALA A 448 6.96 -5.54 -20.57
C ALA A 448 7.62 -5.94 -21.92
N PRO A 449 8.69 -6.77 -21.91
CA PRO A 449 9.31 -7.22 -23.14
C PRO A 449 8.31 -7.89 -24.08
N ALA A 450 8.29 -7.44 -25.33
CA ALA A 450 7.54 -8.12 -26.37
C ALA A 450 8.05 -9.57 -26.50
N SER A 451 7.13 -10.53 -26.46
CA SER A 451 7.40 -11.96 -26.66
C SER A 451 8.16 -12.16 -27.98
N GLN A 452 9.29 -12.90 -27.95
CA GLN A 452 10.15 -13.04 -29.13
C GLN A 452 9.42 -13.58 -30.38
N PRO A 453 9.85 -13.22 -31.61
CA PRO A 453 9.34 -13.84 -32.83
C PRO A 453 9.53 -15.37 -32.78
N GLY A 454 8.45 -16.14 -32.97
CA GLY A 454 8.48 -17.59 -32.85
C GLY A 454 8.15 -18.13 -31.45
N THR A 455 7.68 -17.30 -30.51
CA THR A 455 7.17 -17.77 -29.21
C THR A 455 5.68 -18.11 -29.30
N SER A 456 5.32 -19.30 -28.82
CA SER A 456 3.95 -19.67 -28.51
C SER A 456 3.62 -19.15 -27.10
N SER A 457 2.53 -18.42 -26.91
CA SER A 457 2.04 -17.99 -25.59
C SER A 457 0.53 -17.78 -25.63
N SER A 458 -0.16 -18.13 -24.56
CA SER A 458 -1.61 -17.96 -24.40
C SER A 458 -1.91 -17.20 -23.11
N ALA A 459 -3.03 -16.48 -23.09
CA ALA A 459 -3.66 -15.96 -21.88
C ALA A 459 -5.11 -16.44 -21.82
N TYR A 460 -5.55 -16.86 -20.65
CA TYR A 460 -6.95 -17.16 -20.37
C TYR A 460 -7.79 -15.88 -20.48
N VAL A 461 -8.99 -16.02 -21.04
CA VAL A 461 -9.95 -14.90 -21.14
C VAL A 461 -11.20 -15.22 -20.33
N ALA A 462 -11.80 -16.40 -20.55
CA ALA A 462 -13.03 -16.79 -19.85
C ALA A 462 -13.33 -18.29 -20.01
N ASP A 463 -14.13 -18.84 -19.10
CA ASP A 463 -14.87 -20.08 -19.32
C ASP A 463 -16.09 -19.82 -20.21
N VAL A 464 -16.22 -20.58 -21.30
CA VAL A 464 -17.34 -20.44 -22.25
C VAL A 464 -18.43 -21.46 -21.97
N THR A 465 -18.06 -22.71 -21.64
CA THR A 465 -19.01 -23.74 -21.22
C THR A 465 -18.53 -24.43 -19.96
N ILE A 466 -19.49 -24.88 -19.14
CA ILE A 466 -19.28 -25.57 -17.85
C ILE A 466 -18.41 -24.72 -16.91
N PRO A 467 -18.99 -23.72 -16.23
CA PRO A 467 -18.33 -23.03 -15.11
C PRO A 467 -17.83 -24.03 -14.07
N ASP A 468 -16.84 -23.63 -13.29
CA ASP A 468 -16.33 -24.50 -12.22
C ASP A 468 -17.43 -24.88 -11.23
N ASP A 469 -17.31 -26.08 -10.68
CA ASP A 469 -18.25 -26.73 -9.76
C ASP A 469 -19.64 -27.04 -10.33
N THR A 470 -19.81 -26.96 -11.65
CA THR A 470 -21.06 -27.39 -12.29
C THR A 470 -21.38 -28.83 -11.87
N PRO A 471 -22.57 -29.10 -11.29
CA PRO A 471 -22.98 -30.45 -10.94
C PRO A 471 -23.28 -31.24 -12.21
N ILE A 472 -22.61 -32.37 -12.37
CA ILE A 472 -22.81 -33.28 -13.51
C ILE A 472 -23.15 -34.67 -12.97
N ALA A 473 -24.13 -35.32 -13.58
CA ALA A 473 -24.50 -36.68 -13.18
C ALA A 473 -23.39 -37.68 -13.58
N PRO A 474 -23.16 -38.74 -12.78
CA PRO A 474 -22.18 -39.78 -13.08
C PRO A 474 -22.29 -40.30 -14.52
N GLY A 475 -21.18 -40.38 -15.25
CA GLY A 475 -21.12 -40.95 -16.61
C GLY A 475 -21.66 -40.04 -17.74
N VAL A 476 -22.14 -38.83 -17.44
CA VAL A 476 -22.63 -37.89 -18.47
C VAL A 476 -21.47 -37.31 -19.29
N GLN A 477 -21.62 -37.30 -20.61
CA GLN A 477 -20.71 -36.59 -21.51
C GLN A 477 -21.04 -35.10 -21.56
N PHE A 478 -20.00 -34.26 -21.54
CA PHE A 478 -20.12 -32.81 -21.66
C PHE A 478 -18.94 -32.22 -22.45
N VAL A 479 -19.09 -30.98 -22.91
CA VAL A 479 -18.04 -30.24 -23.62
C VAL A 479 -17.61 -29.06 -22.77
N LYS A 480 -16.33 -29.03 -22.39
CA LYS A 480 -15.70 -27.89 -21.74
C LYS A 480 -15.04 -27.00 -22.80
N THR A 481 -15.34 -25.71 -22.77
CA THR A 481 -14.80 -24.73 -23.70
C THR A 481 -14.20 -23.56 -22.93
N TRP A 482 -12.95 -23.22 -23.23
CA TRP A 482 -12.27 -22.03 -22.74
C TRP A 482 -12.08 -21.03 -23.86
N ARG A 483 -12.27 -19.75 -23.56
CA ARG A 483 -11.84 -18.65 -24.43
C ARG A 483 -10.44 -18.25 -24.04
N VAL A 484 -9.56 -18.20 -25.03
CA VAL A 484 -8.14 -17.90 -24.82
C VAL A 484 -7.66 -16.90 -25.87
N LYS A 485 -6.71 -16.05 -25.48
CA LYS A 485 -6.03 -15.11 -26.36
C LYS A 485 -4.65 -15.64 -26.72
N ASN A 486 -4.30 -15.60 -28.00
CA ASN A 486 -2.93 -15.84 -28.45
C ASN A 486 -2.09 -14.60 -28.14
N THR A 487 -1.29 -14.66 -27.08
CA THR A 487 -0.34 -13.60 -26.68
C THR A 487 1.06 -13.84 -27.22
N GLY A 488 1.25 -14.93 -27.96
CA GLY A 488 2.47 -15.25 -28.68
C GLY A 488 2.52 -14.61 -30.06
N THR A 489 3.54 -14.99 -30.81
CA THR A 489 3.84 -14.47 -32.15
C THR A 489 3.64 -15.52 -33.26
N ARG A 490 3.29 -16.77 -32.88
CA ARG A 490 2.99 -17.87 -33.81
C ARG A 490 1.49 -18.08 -33.97
N VAL A 491 1.03 -18.32 -35.19
CA VAL A 491 -0.32 -18.83 -35.44
C VAL A 491 -0.45 -20.23 -34.85
N TRP A 492 -1.48 -20.47 -34.03
CA TRP A 492 -1.80 -21.82 -33.57
C TRP A 492 -2.54 -22.56 -34.68
N GLY A 493 -2.56 -23.89 -34.64
CA GLY A 493 -3.25 -24.71 -35.63
C GLY A 493 -2.64 -26.11 -35.72
N THR A 494 -2.42 -26.61 -36.93
CA THR A 494 -1.84 -27.94 -37.18
C THR A 494 -0.57 -28.16 -36.36
N GLY A 495 -0.53 -29.25 -35.59
CA GLY A 495 0.61 -29.61 -34.72
C GLY A 495 0.50 -29.06 -33.28
N PHE A 496 -0.33 -28.05 -33.03
CA PHE A 496 -0.57 -27.54 -31.67
C PHE A 496 -1.65 -28.36 -30.97
N SER A 497 -1.51 -28.53 -29.66
CA SER A 497 -2.47 -29.29 -28.85
C SER A 497 -2.68 -28.68 -27.47
N LEU A 498 -3.85 -28.92 -26.87
CA LEU A 498 -4.10 -28.77 -25.44
C LEU A 498 -3.85 -30.12 -24.78
N VAL A 499 -2.97 -30.18 -23.79
CA VAL A 499 -2.59 -31.43 -23.12
C VAL A 499 -2.89 -31.37 -21.63
N LEU A 500 -3.32 -32.49 -21.06
CA LEU A 500 -3.49 -32.64 -19.62
C LEU A 500 -2.10 -32.64 -18.96
N VAL A 501 -1.88 -31.74 -18.01
CA VAL A 501 -0.62 -31.63 -17.27
C VAL A 501 -0.74 -32.07 -15.82
N ASN A 502 -1.95 -32.06 -15.26
CA ASN A 502 -2.24 -32.49 -13.89
C ASN A 502 -3.73 -32.80 -13.70
N GLY A 503 -4.09 -33.63 -12.72
CA GLY A 503 -5.48 -34.05 -12.45
C GLY A 503 -5.96 -35.21 -13.31
N GLU A 504 -7.28 -35.38 -13.41
CA GLU A 504 -7.95 -36.47 -14.11
C GLU A 504 -8.29 -36.09 -15.55
N ALA A 505 -8.06 -37.00 -16.49
CA ALA A 505 -8.35 -36.77 -17.92
C ALA A 505 -9.84 -36.65 -18.22
N MET A 506 -10.70 -37.32 -17.43
CA MET A 506 -12.15 -37.43 -17.64
C MET A 506 -12.53 -37.82 -19.09
N SER A 507 -11.62 -38.51 -19.77
CA SER A 507 -11.70 -38.90 -21.18
C SER A 507 -10.62 -39.93 -21.46
N SER A 508 -10.76 -40.70 -22.55
CA SER A 508 -9.70 -41.57 -23.06
C SER A 508 -8.57 -40.78 -23.75
N GLN A 509 -8.74 -39.47 -23.97
CA GLN A 509 -7.75 -38.58 -24.58
C GLN A 509 -7.18 -37.61 -23.55
N THR A 510 -5.84 -37.52 -23.50
CA THR A 510 -5.09 -36.54 -22.69
C THR A 510 -4.50 -35.40 -23.53
N SER A 511 -4.84 -35.35 -24.83
CA SER A 511 -4.33 -34.37 -25.79
C SER A 511 -5.39 -34.10 -26.87
N TYR A 512 -5.69 -32.82 -27.13
CA TYR A 512 -6.66 -32.36 -28.14
C TYR A 512 -6.02 -31.34 -29.06
N PRO A 513 -6.29 -31.32 -30.38
CA PRO A 513 -5.72 -30.32 -31.28
C PRO A 513 -6.26 -28.90 -30.96
N LEU A 514 -5.41 -27.87 -31.08
CA LEU A 514 -5.87 -26.49 -30.98
C LEU A 514 -6.45 -25.99 -32.31
N PRO A 515 -7.50 -25.13 -32.29
CA PRO A 515 -7.99 -24.45 -33.48
C PRO A 515 -6.98 -23.42 -33.99
N THR A 516 -7.18 -22.96 -35.23
CA THR A 516 -6.35 -21.90 -35.80
C THR A 516 -6.65 -20.55 -35.15
N ILE A 517 -5.69 -20.01 -34.40
CA ILE A 517 -5.80 -18.70 -33.72
C ILE A 517 -4.55 -17.88 -34.06
N ALA A 518 -4.74 -16.77 -34.78
CA ALA A 518 -3.66 -15.85 -35.15
C ALA A 518 -3.10 -15.09 -33.92
N PRO A 519 -1.83 -14.63 -33.95
CA PRO A 519 -1.28 -13.76 -32.92
C PRO A 519 -2.18 -12.56 -32.60
N GLY A 520 -2.38 -12.28 -31.32
CA GLY A 520 -3.25 -11.21 -30.82
C GLY A 520 -4.75 -11.53 -30.86
N ALA A 521 -5.19 -12.56 -31.60
CA ALA A 521 -6.58 -12.96 -31.69
C ALA A 521 -7.03 -13.80 -30.48
N THR A 522 -8.34 -13.84 -30.28
CA THR A 522 -9.00 -14.68 -29.28
C THR A 522 -9.78 -15.79 -29.98
N GLY A 523 -9.78 -16.99 -29.41
CA GLY A 523 -10.56 -18.11 -29.91
C GLY A 523 -10.93 -19.10 -28.81
N ASP A 524 -11.86 -19.99 -29.13
CA ASP A 524 -12.44 -20.94 -28.20
C ASP A 524 -11.82 -22.33 -28.39
N VAL A 525 -11.34 -22.94 -27.30
CA VAL A 525 -10.74 -24.27 -27.28
C VAL A 525 -11.69 -25.20 -26.53
N SER A 526 -12.19 -26.23 -27.21
CA SER A 526 -13.18 -27.17 -26.67
C SER A 526 -12.60 -28.57 -26.54
N ILE A 527 -12.91 -29.23 -25.42
CA ILE A 527 -12.63 -30.67 -25.20
C ILE A 527 -13.91 -31.39 -24.76
N ARG A 528 -14.09 -32.63 -25.22
CA ARG A 528 -15.22 -33.48 -24.84
C ARG A 528 -14.79 -34.43 -23.74
N LEU A 529 -15.52 -34.41 -22.64
CA LEU A 529 -15.23 -35.17 -21.42
C LEU A 529 -16.45 -35.99 -20.98
N THR A 530 -16.21 -36.97 -20.12
CA THR A 530 -17.22 -37.81 -19.46
C THR A 530 -17.03 -37.67 -17.96
N ALA A 531 -18.09 -37.27 -17.25
CA ALA A 531 -18.06 -37.17 -15.80
C ALA A 531 -17.74 -38.54 -15.19
N PRO A 532 -16.77 -38.64 -14.27
CA PRO A 532 -16.46 -39.89 -13.57
C PRO A 532 -17.69 -40.49 -12.88
N VAL A 533 -17.69 -41.80 -12.68
CA VAL A 533 -18.82 -42.50 -12.02
C VAL A 533 -18.77 -42.39 -10.50
N SER A 534 -17.59 -42.08 -9.95
CA SER A 534 -17.40 -41.80 -8.53
C SER A 534 -17.98 -40.43 -8.19
N PRO A 535 -18.86 -40.32 -7.17
CA PRO A 535 -19.28 -39.02 -6.66
C PRO A 535 -18.10 -38.27 -6.05
N GLY A 536 -18.03 -36.96 -6.27
CA GLY A 536 -16.93 -36.14 -5.75
C GLY A 536 -16.57 -34.96 -6.63
N VAL A 537 -15.55 -34.20 -6.20
CA VAL A 537 -14.93 -33.15 -7.01
C VAL A 537 -13.92 -33.80 -7.94
N HIS A 538 -14.05 -33.54 -9.23
CA HIS A 538 -13.11 -33.99 -10.23
C HIS A 538 -12.53 -32.77 -10.94
N PHE A 539 -11.22 -32.75 -11.15
CA PHE A 539 -10.53 -31.64 -11.81
C PHE A 539 -9.52 -32.13 -12.84
N GLY A 540 -9.22 -31.27 -13.82
CA GLY A 540 -8.13 -31.48 -14.78
C GLY A 540 -7.51 -30.15 -15.18
N ASP A 541 -6.18 -30.07 -15.06
CA ASP A 541 -5.37 -28.93 -15.47
C ASP A 541 -4.79 -29.20 -16.86
N TRP A 542 -5.00 -28.26 -17.77
CA TRP A 542 -4.65 -28.38 -19.17
C TRP A 542 -3.73 -27.24 -19.59
N ARG A 543 -2.73 -27.54 -20.42
CA ARG A 543 -1.81 -26.53 -20.94
C ARG A 543 -1.58 -26.71 -22.43
N MET A 544 -1.38 -25.61 -23.14
CA MET A 544 -1.11 -25.67 -24.57
C MET A 544 0.31 -26.21 -24.82
N LYS A 545 0.46 -26.98 -25.89
CA LYS A 545 1.70 -27.57 -26.38
C LYS A 545 1.86 -27.22 -27.85
N ASP A 546 3.02 -26.71 -28.23
CA ASP A 546 3.30 -26.36 -29.62
C ASP A 546 3.63 -27.59 -30.47
N ASP A 547 3.72 -27.37 -31.79
CA ASP A 547 4.12 -28.34 -32.80
C ASP A 547 5.56 -28.87 -32.66
N ARG A 548 6.34 -28.30 -31.73
CA ARG A 548 7.69 -28.75 -31.36
C ARG A 548 7.69 -29.54 -30.05
N GLY A 549 6.53 -29.73 -29.43
CA GLY A 549 6.36 -30.46 -28.19
C GLY A 549 6.55 -29.63 -26.91
N ASN A 550 6.77 -28.31 -27.00
CA ASN A 550 6.96 -27.45 -25.84
C ASN A 550 5.64 -27.02 -25.23
N LEU A 551 5.50 -27.11 -23.90
CA LEU A 551 4.39 -26.50 -23.19
C LEU A 551 4.52 -24.99 -23.15
N PHE A 552 3.43 -24.27 -23.37
CA PHE A 552 3.43 -22.81 -23.41
C PHE A 552 2.16 -22.19 -22.85
N GLY A 553 2.24 -20.90 -22.55
CA GLY A 553 1.10 -20.11 -22.07
C GLY A 553 0.60 -20.53 -20.69
N GLU A 554 -0.56 -20.00 -20.34
CA GLU A 554 -1.24 -20.25 -19.07
C GLU A 554 -1.87 -21.65 -19.00
N VAL A 555 -2.04 -22.16 -17.78
CA VAL A 555 -2.83 -23.36 -17.51
C VAL A 555 -4.30 -22.96 -17.50
N VAL A 556 -5.12 -23.67 -18.28
CA VAL A 556 -6.58 -23.61 -18.19
C VAL A 556 -7.07 -24.86 -17.48
N TYR A 557 -8.06 -24.74 -16.62
CA TYR A 557 -8.49 -25.87 -15.80
C TYR A 557 -10.01 -26.05 -15.86
N LEU A 558 -10.44 -27.24 -15.47
CA LEU A 558 -11.84 -27.61 -15.28
C LEU A 558 -11.99 -28.19 -13.88
N ARG A 559 -13.03 -27.79 -13.15
CA ARG A 559 -13.49 -28.48 -11.95
C ARG A 559 -14.99 -28.77 -12.04
N ILE A 560 -15.42 -30.01 -11.85
CA ILE A 560 -16.84 -30.42 -11.83
C ILE A 560 -17.18 -31.16 -10.53
N GLN A 561 -18.46 -31.14 -10.17
CA GLN A 561 -18.99 -31.93 -9.05
C GLN A 561 -19.82 -33.10 -9.60
N VAL A 562 -19.35 -34.33 -9.41
CA VAL A 562 -20.15 -35.52 -9.72
C VAL A 562 -21.09 -35.81 -8.54
N THR A 563 -22.40 -35.79 -8.82
CA THR A 563 -23.45 -35.98 -7.81
C THR A 563 -23.69 -37.47 -7.51
N GLN A 564 -24.14 -37.82 -6.29
CA GLN A 564 -24.56 -39.20 -5.99
C GLN A 564 -25.81 -39.53 -6.81
N GLY A 565 -25.71 -40.56 -7.67
CA GLY A 565 -26.87 -41.14 -8.35
C GLY A 565 -27.84 -41.73 -7.31
N THR A 566 -29.12 -41.41 -7.45
CA THR A 566 -30.19 -41.97 -6.60
C THR A 566 -30.31 -43.48 -6.86
N PRO A 567 -30.24 -44.36 -5.85
CA PRO A 567 -30.47 -45.78 -6.07
C PRO A 567 -31.96 -46.07 -6.24
N THR A 568 -32.31 -46.80 -7.29
CA THR A 568 -33.61 -47.48 -7.47
C THR A 568 -33.87 -48.46 -6.30
N PRO A 569 -35.08 -48.54 -5.72
CA PRO A 569 -35.31 -49.32 -4.51
C PRO A 569 -35.35 -50.84 -4.77
N THR A 570 -34.82 -51.63 -3.85
CA THR A 570 -34.99 -53.09 -3.74
C THR A 570 -35.23 -53.42 -2.24
N PRO A 571 -36.11 -54.38 -1.89
CA PRO A 571 -36.87 -54.32 -0.64
C PRO A 571 -36.16 -54.86 0.60
N THR A 572 -36.66 -54.34 1.72
CA THR A 572 -36.34 -54.48 3.15
C THR A 572 -36.21 -55.90 3.70
N PRO A 573 -35.34 -56.08 4.72
CA PRO A 573 -35.68 -56.87 5.91
C PRO A 573 -35.77 -56.03 7.21
N THR A 574 -36.73 -56.47 8.02
CA THR A 574 -37.34 -56.00 9.30
C THR A 574 -36.36 -55.69 10.46
N PRO A 575 -36.76 -54.87 11.47
CA PRO A 575 -35.85 -54.05 12.28
C PRO A 575 -35.43 -54.67 13.62
N THR A 576 -34.29 -54.20 14.14
CA THR A 576 -33.82 -54.38 15.53
C THR A 576 -33.89 -53.02 16.27
N PRO A 577 -34.24 -52.96 17.57
CA PRO A 577 -34.75 -51.74 18.23
C PRO A 577 -33.67 -50.69 18.58
N PRO A 578 -34.07 -49.45 18.96
CA PRO A 578 -33.20 -48.30 19.01
C PRO A 578 -32.36 -48.26 20.30
N HIS A 579 -31.06 -47.98 20.16
CA HIS A 579 -30.29 -47.43 21.27
C HIS A 579 -30.43 -45.91 21.30
N HIS A 580 -30.96 -45.45 22.43
CA HIS A 580 -31.04 -44.06 22.87
C HIS A 580 -29.83 -43.23 22.46
N ARG A 581 -30.08 -42.10 21.78
CA ARG A 581 -29.12 -40.98 21.75
C ARG A 581 -29.12 -40.32 23.12
N GLU A 582 -28.02 -40.47 23.86
CA GLU A 582 -27.68 -39.57 24.94
C GLU A 582 -27.28 -38.18 24.40
N PRO A 583 -27.51 -37.10 25.17
CA PRO A 583 -27.06 -35.76 24.82
C PRO A 583 -25.52 -35.67 24.83
N PRO A 584 -24.90 -34.79 24.02
CA PRO A 584 -23.44 -34.71 23.94
C PRO A 584 -22.84 -34.24 25.26
N VAL A 585 -21.92 -35.03 25.81
CA VAL A 585 -21.05 -34.64 26.92
C VAL A 585 -20.19 -33.46 26.47
N ALA A 586 -20.20 -32.36 27.22
CA ALA A 586 -19.32 -31.21 26.94
C ALA A 586 -17.85 -31.66 27.03
N LEU A 587 -17.09 -31.51 25.95
CA LEU A 587 -15.66 -31.80 25.94
C LEU A 587 -14.92 -30.79 26.85
N PRO A 588 -13.92 -31.22 27.63
CA PRO A 588 -13.15 -30.31 28.48
C PRO A 588 -12.31 -29.33 27.64
N LEU A 589 -12.14 -28.11 28.13
CA LEU A 589 -11.30 -27.08 27.50
C LEU A 589 -9.86 -27.57 27.35
N GLN A 590 -9.28 -27.48 26.15
CA GLN A 590 -7.88 -27.83 25.94
C GLN A 590 -6.97 -26.63 26.19
N THR A 591 -5.86 -26.87 26.88
CA THR A 591 -4.89 -25.83 27.27
C THR A 591 -3.58 -25.98 26.50
N GLY A 592 -2.95 -24.87 26.15
CA GLY A 592 -1.64 -24.90 25.53
C GLY A 592 -0.71 -23.77 25.93
N MET A 593 0.54 -23.90 25.50
CA MET A 593 1.61 -22.95 25.77
C MET A 593 2.35 -22.56 24.50
N ASN A 594 2.59 -21.26 24.31
CA ASN A 594 3.45 -20.77 23.24
C ASN A 594 4.92 -20.88 23.67
N ILE A 595 5.74 -21.54 22.85
CA ILE A 595 7.17 -21.77 23.10
C ILE A 595 8.01 -21.24 21.94
N ASN A 596 9.30 -21.02 22.18
CA ASN A 596 10.27 -20.72 21.13
C ASN A 596 11.45 -21.70 21.21
N PRO A 597 11.55 -22.68 20.29
CA PRO A 597 12.62 -23.67 20.31
C PRO A 597 14.00 -23.12 19.94
N ASP A 598 14.07 -21.93 19.33
CA ASP A 598 15.32 -21.31 18.89
C ASP A 598 16.02 -20.52 20.01
N VAL A 599 15.29 -20.25 21.11
CA VAL A 599 15.73 -19.34 22.16
C VAL A 599 15.96 -20.13 23.46
N PRO A 600 17.14 -20.00 24.10
CA PRO A 600 17.40 -20.63 25.38
C PRO A 600 16.30 -20.35 26.40
N HIS A 601 15.99 -21.33 27.25
CA HIS A 601 14.98 -21.23 28.30
C HIS A 601 13.53 -20.96 27.82
N SER A 602 13.29 -20.88 26.51
CA SER A 602 11.96 -20.60 25.93
C SER A 602 11.21 -21.88 25.51
N ASN A 603 11.76 -23.05 25.82
CA ASN A 603 11.19 -24.37 25.56
C ASN A 603 11.53 -25.33 26.71
N PRO A 604 10.57 -25.68 27.58
CA PRO A 604 10.78 -26.53 28.75
C PRO A 604 10.60 -28.04 28.47
N LEU A 605 10.76 -28.49 27.22
CA LEU A 605 10.57 -29.91 26.87
C LEU A 605 11.35 -30.85 27.79
N GLN A 606 12.61 -30.52 28.09
CA GLN A 606 13.52 -31.37 28.88
C GLN A 606 13.18 -31.40 30.38
N THR A 607 12.54 -30.35 30.91
CA THR A 607 12.13 -30.30 32.33
C THR A 607 10.80 -31.01 32.55
N GLY A 608 10.02 -31.24 31.49
CA GLY A 608 8.69 -31.85 31.57
C GLY A 608 7.65 -30.93 32.23
N GLU A 609 7.94 -29.64 32.39
CA GLU A 609 7.06 -28.72 33.13
C GLU A 609 5.67 -28.53 32.48
N LEU A 610 5.55 -28.79 31.18
CA LEU A 610 4.27 -28.72 30.45
C LEU A 610 3.44 -30.00 30.54
N GLN A 611 3.92 -31.08 31.17
CA GLN A 611 3.14 -32.31 31.33
C GLN A 611 1.78 -32.03 32.00
N GLY A 612 0.70 -32.44 31.32
CA GLY A 612 -0.68 -32.17 31.70
C GLY A 612 -1.38 -31.10 30.84
N MET A 613 -0.63 -30.34 30.03
CA MET A 613 -1.21 -29.51 28.97
C MET A 613 -1.53 -30.32 27.72
N ASP A 614 -2.31 -29.74 26.80
CA ASP A 614 -2.75 -30.41 25.58
C ASP A 614 -1.92 -30.02 24.35
N TRP A 615 -1.44 -28.77 24.29
CA TRP A 615 -0.76 -28.22 23.11
C TRP A 615 0.49 -27.40 23.43
N VAL A 616 1.51 -27.50 22.59
CA VAL A 616 2.50 -26.44 22.39
C VAL A 616 2.31 -25.79 21.04
N ARG A 617 2.55 -24.48 20.96
CA ARG A 617 2.51 -23.72 19.71
C ARG A 617 3.88 -23.09 19.42
N TRP A 618 4.34 -23.23 18.18
CA TRP A 618 5.64 -22.73 17.71
C TRP A 618 5.69 -22.62 16.18
N VAL A 619 6.64 -21.85 15.65
CA VAL A 619 6.80 -21.59 14.21
C VAL A 619 7.79 -22.57 13.58
N PHE A 620 7.41 -23.24 12.49
CA PHE A 620 8.33 -24.06 11.72
C PHE A 620 9.12 -23.17 10.76
N LYS A 621 10.43 -23.09 10.95
CA LYS A 621 11.29 -22.17 10.20
C LYS A 621 12.24 -22.92 9.28
N LEU A 622 12.41 -22.40 8.08
CA LEU A 622 13.59 -22.67 7.26
C LEU A 622 14.56 -21.50 7.43
N ALA A 623 15.86 -21.76 7.46
CA ALA A 623 16.89 -20.70 7.52
C ALA A 623 16.90 -19.77 6.28
N ALA A 624 16.06 -20.06 5.28
CA ALA A 624 15.85 -19.38 4.01
C ALA A 624 15.75 -17.84 4.03
N ARG A 625 15.23 -17.25 5.12
CA ARG A 625 15.09 -15.80 5.29
C ARG A 625 16.44 -15.10 5.51
N HIS A 626 17.34 -15.75 6.24
CA HIS A 626 18.65 -15.20 6.62
C HIS A 626 19.80 -15.84 5.83
N ASN A 627 19.62 -17.06 5.34
CA ASN A 627 20.54 -17.77 4.47
C ASN A 627 19.82 -18.27 3.20
N PRO A 628 19.83 -17.49 2.11
CA PRO A 628 19.22 -17.88 0.84
C PRO A 628 19.72 -19.20 0.25
N ALA A 629 20.93 -19.64 0.59
CA ALA A 629 21.51 -20.89 0.10
C ALA A 629 20.80 -22.13 0.67
N GLU A 630 20.11 -22.00 1.81
CA GLU A 630 19.42 -23.09 2.50
C GLU A 630 17.92 -23.16 2.14
N ARG A 631 17.45 -22.39 1.15
CA ARG A 631 16.04 -22.34 0.70
C ARG A 631 15.46 -23.69 0.26
N GLN A 632 16.28 -24.72 0.03
CA GLN A 632 15.85 -26.07 -0.35
C GLN A 632 16.20 -27.15 0.68
N ASP A 633 16.77 -26.81 1.85
CA ASP A 633 17.17 -27.81 2.85
C ASP A 633 16.12 -27.97 3.98
N ILE A 634 15.00 -28.60 3.65
CA ILE A 634 14.00 -29.00 4.66
C ILE A 634 14.54 -30.05 5.65
N HIS A 635 15.58 -30.81 5.26
CA HIS A 635 16.16 -31.85 6.10
C HIS A 635 16.88 -31.27 7.32
N ALA A 636 17.51 -30.09 7.19
CA ALA A 636 18.05 -29.36 8.33
C ALA A 636 16.98 -29.01 9.36
N ALA A 637 15.85 -28.46 8.92
CA ALA A 637 14.73 -28.15 9.79
C ALA A 637 14.15 -29.41 10.46
N PHE A 638 14.03 -30.53 9.74
CA PHE A 638 13.60 -31.79 10.37
C PHE A 638 14.57 -32.30 11.43
N ARG A 639 15.90 -32.19 11.22
CA ARG A 639 16.88 -32.55 12.26
C ARG A 639 16.68 -31.73 13.54
N GLN A 640 16.29 -30.47 13.40
CA GLN A 640 16.01 -29.59 14.54
C GLN A 640 14.68 -29.90 15.22
N PHE A 641 13.59 -30.05 14.46
CA PHE A 641 12.23 -30.09 15.00
C PHE A 641 11.66 -31.49 15.22
N ASP A 642 12.22 -32.55 14.62
CA ASP A 642 11.75 -33.92 14.87
C ASP A 642 11.85 -34.32 16.35
N PRO A 643 12.97 -34.06 17.08
CA PRO A 643 13.04 -34.33 18.51
C PRO A 643 12.03 -33.52 19.33
N LEU A 644 11.69 -32.30 18.87
CA LEU A 644 10.73 -31.42 19.53
C LEU A 644 9.31 -32.01 19.47
N VAL A 645 8.84 -32.33 18.26
CA VAL A 645 7.50 -32.90 18.05
C VAL A 645 7.38 -34.25 18.74
N GLN A 646 8.36 -35.14 18.56
CA GLN A 646 8.35 -36.46 19.19
C GLN A 646 8.36 -36.34 20.71
N GLY A 647 9.24 -35.52 21.28
CA GLY A 647 9.36 -35.37 22.73
C GLY A 647 8.09 -34.84 23.40
N TYR A 648 7.37 -33.92 22.75
CA TYR A 648 6.08 -33.46 23.28
C TYR A 648 4.98 -34.51 23.13
N VAL A 649 4.93 -35.23 22.01
CA VAL A 649 3.99 -36.34 21.82
C VAL A 649 4.22 -37.44 22.86
N ASP A 650 5.47 -37.75 23.20
CA ASP A 650 5.85 -38.72 24.24
C ASP A 650 5.36 -38.28 25.63
N GLN A 651 5.19 -36.97 25.86
CA GLN A 651 4.58 -36.38 27.06
C GLN A 651 3.05 -36.24 26.96
N GLY A 652 2.44 -36.71 25.89
CA GLY A 652 1.00 -36.60 25.62
C GLY A 652 0.55 -35.25 25.06
N ILE A 653 1.48 -34.35 24.75
CA ILE A 653 1.24 -32.97 24.33
C ILE A 653 1.32 -32.87 22.80
N GLY A 654 0.32 -32.27 22.17
CA GLY A 654 0.30 -32.03 20.73
C GLY A 654 1.12 -30.80 20.33
N SER A 655 1.44 -30.68 19.04
CA SER A 655 2.08 -29.49 18.46
C SER A 655 1.14 -28.78 17.49
N LEU A 656 0.84 -27.51 17.75
CA LEU A 656 0.31 -26.58 16.77
C LEU A 656 1.48 -25.89 16.05
N ILE A 657 1.72 -26.31 14.82
CA ILE A 657 2.84 -25.85 14.00
C ILE A 657 2.37 -24.69 13.12
N VAL A 658 2.96 -23.51 13.30
CA VAL A 658 2.66 -22.33 12.50
C VAL A 658 3.46 -22.37 11.19
N LEU A 659 2.77 -22.19 10.07
CA LEU A 659 3.35 -22.09 8.73
C LEU A 659 3.17 -20.67 8.19
N ASN A 660 4.28 -19.96 7.96
CA ASN A 660 4.27 -18.56 7.53
C ASN A 660 5.53 -18.16 6.72
N GLN A 661 5.86 -16.87 6.66
CA GLN A 661 7.02 -16.33 5.94
C GLN A 661 8.36 -16.88 6.43
N GLU A 662 8.42 -17.37 7.67
CA GLU A 662 9.63 -17.98 8.21
C GLU A 662 9.76 -19.44 7.78
N THR A 663 8.65 -20.09 7.43
CA THR A 663 8.65 -21.42 6.82
C THR A 663 9.19 -21.36 5.40
N VAL A 664 8.78 -20.39 4.59
CA VAL A 664 9.31 -20.18 3.24
C VAL A 664 9.45 -18.68 2.97
N TRP A 665 10.65 -18.26 2.56
CA TRP A 665 10.94 -16.88 2.13
C TRP A 665 11.09 -16.71 0.60
N GLY A 666 11.32 -17.79 -0.15
CA GLY A 666 11.55 -17.74 -1.61
C GLY A 666 10.43 -17.00 -2.36
N ASN A 667 10.79 -16.22 -3.38
CA ASN A 667 9.84 -15.40 -4.15
C ASN A 667 8.90 -14.51 -3.32
N ALA A 668 9.32 -14.06 -2.13
CA ALA A 668 8.61 -13.15 -1.23
C ALA A 668 7.73 -12.12 -1.98
N PRO A 669 6.40 -12.32 -2.05
CA PRO A 669 5.50 -11.43 -2.78
C PRO A 669 5.54 -10.00 -2.26
N TRP A 670 5.78 -9.85 -0.96
CA TRP A 670 5.96 -8.59 -0.25
C TRP A 670 7.29 -7.86 -0.55
N SER A 671 8.20 -8.44 -1.34
CA SER A 671 9.44 -7.78 -1.79
C SER A 671 9.30 -7.15 -3.20
N GLY A 672 8.07 -6.83 -3.62
CA GLY A 672 7.78 -6.10 -4.85
C GLY A 672 7.42 -6.94 -6.08
N ASN A 673 7.57 -8.27 -6.03
CA ASN A 673 7.17 -9.14 -7.15
C ASN A 673 5.67 -9.49 -7.16
N HIS A 674 4.98 -9.33 -6.02
CA HIS A 674 3.53 -9.56 -5.82
C HIS A 674 3.00 -10.94 -6.25
N ASN A 675 3.87 -11.94 -6.43
CA ASN A 675 3.51 -13.24 -6.98
C ASN A 675 3.08 -14.23 -5.90
N TRP A 676 1.91 -13.97 -5.31
CA TRP A 676 1.32 -14.80 -4.26
C TRP A 676 0.96 -16.21 -4.72
N HIS A 677 0.67 -16.43 -6.01
CA HIS A 677 0.41 -17.77 -6.53
C HIS A 677 1.67 -18.65 -6.49
N THR A 678 2.81 -18.15 -6.97
CA THR A 678 4.07 -18.89 -6.90
C THR A 678 4.50 -19.11 -5.46
N TYR A 679 4.39 -18.10 -4.62
CA TYR A 679 4.69 -18.23 -3.20
C TYR A 679 3.81 -19.28 -2.51
N ALA A 680 2.49 -19.24 -2.75
CA ALA A 680 1.55 -20.21 -2.20
C ALA A 680 1.87 -21.64 -2.64
N SER A 681 2.31 -21.85 -3.89
CA SER A 681 2.79 -23.17 -4.34
C SER A 681 4.03 -23.62 -3.59
N GLN A 682 5.03 -22.75 -3.42
CA GLN A 682 6.26 -23.09 -2.70
C GLN A 682 6.00 -23.41 -1.23
N LEU A 683 5.15 -22.63 -0.56
CA LEU A 683 4.74 -22.91 0.81
C LEU A 683 3.92 -24.21 0.89
N ALA A 684 3.02 -24.47 -0.07
CA ALA A 684 2.26 -25.72 -0.12
C ALA A 684 3.15 -26.95 -0.31
N ASP A 685 4.20 -26.87 -1.15
CA ASP A 685 5.15 -27.96 -1.37
C ASP A 685 5.92 -28.30 -0.08
N VAL A 686 6.36 -27.29 0.67
CA VAL A 686 7.04 -27.48 1.96
C VAL A 686 6.05 -27.97 3.01
N ALA A 687 4.83 -27.41 3.06
CA ALA A 687 3.79 -27.84 3.99
C ALA A 687 3.36 -29.29 3.77
N SER A 688 3.26 -29.74 2.52
CA SER A 688 3.03 -31.15 2.17
C SER A 688 4.12 -32.05 2.75
N GLN A 689 5.40 -31.69 2.61
CA GLN A 689 6.51 -32.47 3.17
C GLN A 689 6.48 -32.50 4.71
N ILE A 690 6.15 -31.37 5.36
CA ILE A 690 5.98 -31.31 6.82
C ILE A 690 4.80 -32.20 7.26
N ALA A 691 3.67 -32.13 6.56
CA ALA A 691 2.50 -32.96 6.81
C ALA A 691 2.80 -34.46 6.62
N ALA A 692 3.47 -34.83 5.53
CA ALA A 692 3.91 -36.19 5.27
C ALA A 692 4.86 -36.71 6.35
N ARG A 693 5.75 -35.86 6.88
CA ARG A 693 6.69 -36.21 7.96
C ARG A 693 5.97 -36.50 9.28
N TYR A 694 4.97 -35.70 9.62
CA TYR A 694 4.31 -35.73 10.91
C TYR A 694 2.94 -36.44 10.94
N LYS A 695 2.42 -36.92 9.79
CA LYS A 695 1.14 -37.65 9.72
C LYS A 695 1.03 -38.86 10.65
N LYS A 696 2.17 -39.48 11.01
CA LYS A 696 2.24 -40.57 12.00
C LYS A 696 1.69 -40.19 13.39
N PHE A 697 1.63 -38.90 13.71
CA PHE A 697 1.10 -38.38 14.97
C PHE A 697 -0.38 -37.99 14.89
N GLY A 698 -0.99 -38.04 13.69
CA GLY A 698 -2.41 -37.77 13.47
C GLY A 698 -2.88 -36.46 14.10
N ALA A 699 -3.95 -36.53 14.88
CA ALA A 699 -4.56 -35.37 15.52
C ALA A 699 -3.71 -34.70 16.61
N LYS A 700 -2.52 -35.24 16.97
CA LYS A 700 -1.57 -34.57 17.88
C LYS A 700 -0.66 -33.57 17.17
N VAL A 701 -0.73 -33.46 15.85
CA VAL A 701 -0.09 -32.38 15.10
C VAL A 701 -1.14 -31.61 14.34
N ALA A 702 -1.25 -30.33 14.65
CA ALA A 702 -2.13 -29.35 14.03
C ALA A 702 -1.30 -28.30 13.28
N TYR A 703 -1.91 -27.62 12.31
CA TYR A 703 -1.23 -26.57 11.54
C TYR A 703 -2.03 -25.27 11.53
N GLU A 704 -1.35 -24.16 11.75
CA GLU A 704 -1.89 -22.81 11.63
C GLU A 704 -1.31 -22.13 10.40
N ILE A 705 -2.19 -21.67 9.50
CA ILE A 705 -1.85 -20.92 8.29
C ILE A 705 -2.69 -19.65 8.40
N TRP A 706 -2.21 -18.49 8.82
CA TRP A 706 -0.88 -17.91 8.99
C TRP A 706 -0.88 -17.03 10.26
N ASN A 707 0.24 -16.86 10.96
CA ASN A 707 0.28 -16.04 12.18
C ASN A 707 0.07 -14.54 11.89
N GLU A 708 -0.93 -13.89 12.48
CA GLU A 708 -1.14 -12.42 12.43
C GLU A 708 -1.14 -11.80 11.03
N GLY A 709 -1.62 -12.55 10.03
CA GLY A 709 -1.65 -12.10 8.63
C GLY A 709 -2.62 -10.94 8.36
N ASP A 710 -3.46 -10.58 9.33
CA ASP A 710 -4.43 -9.48 9.27
C ASP A 710 -3.89 -8.16 9.85
N LEU A 711 -2.73 -8.17 10.51
CA LEU A 711 -2.09 -6.97 11.05
C LEU A 711 -1.15 -6.32 10.03
N GLU A 712 -1.56 -5.15 9.51
CA GLU A 712 -0.68 -4.27 8.75
C GLU A 712 0.41 -3.68 9.66
N ASN A 713 1.64 -3.52 9.14
CA ASN A 713 2.80 -2.99 9.85
C ASN A 713 3.26 -3.82 11.08
N ASN A 714 3.06 -5.14 11.04
CA ASN A 714 3.55 -6.04 12.07
C ASN A 714 5.02 -6.43 11.82
N PRO A 715 5.96 -6.17 12.75
CA PRO A 715 7.35 -6.60 12.59
C PRO A 715 7.53 -8.12 12.69
N ALA A 716 6.61 -8.83 13.36
CA ALA A 716 6.70 -10.26 13.61
C ALA A 716 6.11 -11.12 12.47
N SER A 717 5.22 -10.55 11.65
CA SER A 717 4.56 -11.27 10.57
C SER A 717 4.28 -10.39 9.36
N VAL A 718 4.33 -10.99 8.16
CA VAL A 718 3.94 -10.27 6.94
C VAL A 718 2.43 -10.24 6.84
N TYR A 719 1.88 -9.03 6.67
CA TYR A 719 0.49 -8.83 6.31
C TYR A 719 0.18 -9.48 4.96
N VAL A 720 -0.93 -10.22 4.89
CA VAL A 720 -1.39 -10.85 3.66
C VAL A 720 -2.76 -10.28 3.30
N PRO A 721 -2.93 -9.60 2.15
CA PRO A 721 -4.24 -9.11 1.75
C PRO A 721 -5.27 -10.25 1.63
N PRO A 722 -6.56 -10.07 1.98
CA PRO A 722 -7.54 -11.16 2.06
C PRO A 722 -7.64 -12.06 0.83
N ALA A 723 -7.64 -11.49 -0.37
CA ALA A 723 -7.70 -12.26 -1.62
C ALA A 723 -6.43 -13.09 -1.86
N GLN A 724 -5.27 -12.57 -1.46
CA GLN A 724 -3.99 -13.26 -1.56
C GLN A 724 -3.87 -14.34 -0.48
N PHE A 725 -4.39 -14.05 0.72
CA PHE A 725 -4.44 -15.01 1.80
C PHE A 725 -5.34 -16.19 1.47
N ALA A 726 -6.48 -15.96 0.80
CA ALA A 726 -7.33 -17.03 0.29
C ALA A 726 -6.56 -17.99 -0.65
N ILE A 727 -5.66 -17.47 -1.50
CA ILE A 727 -4.81 -18.29 -2.39
C ILE A 727 -3.84 -19.14 -1.57
N VAL A 728 -3.13 -18.53 -0.62
CA VAL A 728 -2.18 -19.22 0.26
C VAL A 728 -2.90 -20.28 1.08
N LEU A 729 -3.95 -19.88 1.80
CA LEU A 729 -4.74 -20.73 2.67
C LEU A 729 -5.26 -21.95 1.92
N LYS A 730 -5.91 -21.76 0.76
CA LYS A 730 -6.48 -22.86 -0.02
C LYS A 730 -5.40 -23.87 -0.43
N ARG A 731 -4.33 -23.40 -1.07
CA ARG A 731 -3.27 -24.28 -1.59
C ARG A 731 -2.55 -25.03 -0.49
N VAL A 732 -2.19 -24.35 0.60
CA VAL A 732 -1.48 -24.96 1.72
C VAL A 732 -2.38 -25.95 2.47
N ALA A 733 -3.65 -25.60 2.71
CA ALA A 733 -4.60 -26.50 3.36
C ALA A 733 -4.88 -27.76 2.52
N GLU A 734 -5.09 -27.62 1.21
CA GLU A 734 -5.25 -28.76 0.29
C GLU A 734 -4.03 -29.70 0.32
N ALA A 735 -2.82 -29.13 0.29
CA ALA A 735 -1.57 -29.87 0.35
C ALA A 735 -1.40 -30.65 1.68
N ILE A 736 -1.72 -30.02 2.82
CA ILE A 736 -1.67 -30.69 4.12
C ILE A 736 -2.74 -31.78 4.21
N ARG A 737 -3.97 -31.50 3.75
CA ARG A 737 -5.08 -32.46 3.78
C ARG A 737 -4.79 -33.72 2.96
N ALA A 738 -4.10 -33.58 1.84
CA ALA A 738 -3.70 -34.71 1.01
C ALA A 738 -2.76 -35.68 1.76
N GLU A 739 -1.89 -35.16 2.63
CA GLU A 739 -0.91 -35.98 3.37
C GLU A 739 -1.38 -36.41 4.77
N SER A 740 -2.07 -35.52 5.48
CA SER A 740 -2.52 -35.71 6.87
C SER A 740 -3.97 -35.21 7.05
N PRO A 741 -4.98 -35.98 6.58
CA PRO A 741 -6.38 -35.59 6.68
C PRO A 741 -6.91 -35.52 8.13
N GLN A 742 -6.19 -36.10 9.10
CA GLN A 742 -6.57 -36.16 10.51
C GLN A 742 -6.00 -35.00 11.35
N SER A 743 -5.04 -34.23 10.81
CA SER A 743 -4.43 -33.10 11.52
C SER A 743 -5.38 -31.91 11.58
N PRO A 744 -5.62 -31.27 12.74
CA PRO A 744 -6.42 -30.04 12.77
C PRO A 744 -5.78 -28.93 11.93
N LEU A 745 -6.59 -28.21 11.15
CA LEU A 745 -6.17 -27.04 10.38
C LEU A 745 -6.84 -25.77 10.90
N ILE A 746 -6.01 -24.76 11.18
CA ILE A 746 -6.43 -23.49 11.77
C ILE A 746 -6.18 -22.35 10.79
N PHE A 747 -7.21 -21.56 10.50
CA PHE A 747 -7.10 -20.30 9.78
C PHE A 747 -6.49 -19.26 10.70
N GLY A 748 -5.22 -18.95 10.47
CA GLY A 748 -4.43 -17.89 11.05
C GLY A 748 -4.49 -17.66 12.55
N GLY A 749 -3.71 -16.69 13.01
CA GLY A 749 -3.79 -16.14 14.36
C GLY A 749 -4.20 -14.68 14.28
N LEU A 750 -5.50 -14.40 14.13
CA LEU A 750 -5.97 -13.03 13.82
C LEU A 750 -5.85 -12.09 15.02
N ALA A 751 -5.13 -10.99 14.87
CA ALA A 751 -4.78 -10.11 15.99
C ALA A 751 -5.40 -8.71 15.91
N THR A 752 -6.22 -8.41 14.90
CA THR A 752 -6.90 -7.11 14.77
C THR A 752 -8.21 -6.98 15.57
N GLY A 753 -8.66 -8.06 16.22
CA GLY A 753 -9.94 -8.12 16.92
C GLY A 753 -11.17 -8.18 15.98
N PRO A 754 -12.40 -8.36 16.51
CA PRO A 754 -13.59 -8.63 15.69
C PRO A 754 -13.93 -7.52 14.68
N ASN A 755 -13.68 -6.25 15.03
CA ASN A 755 -14.02 -5.10 14.18
C ASN A 755 -13.31 -5.11 12.81
N LYS A 756 -12.10 -5.68 12.75
CA LYS A 756 -11.28 -5.78 11.53
C LYS A 756 -11.13 -7.23 11.07
N GLY A 757 -11.02 -8.16 12.01
CA GLY A 757 -10.93 -9.59 11.76
C GLY A 757 -12.18 -10.18 11.10
N VAL A 758 -13.38 -9.78 11.50
CA VAL A 758 -14.62 -10.25 10.82
C VAL A 758 -14.68 -9.80 9.36
N PRO A 759 -14.48 -8.50 9.02
CA PRO A 759 -14.35 -8.08 7.63
C PRO A 759 -13.26 -8.83 6.86
N TYR A 760 -12.09 -9.03 7.47
CA TYR A 760 -10.98 -9.76 6.86
C TYR A 760 -11.37 -11.22 6.53
N LEU A 761 -12.01 -11.92 7.48
CA LEU A 761 -12.54 -13.27 7.29
C LEU A 761 -13.60 -13.32 6.19
N LYS A 762 -14.54 -12.38 6.17
CA LYS A 762 -15.57 -12.31 5.12
C LYS A 762 -14.95 -12.09 3.74
N ALA A 763 -13.96 -11.22 3.62
CA ALA A 763 -13.25 -10.98 2.37
C ALA A 763 -12.45 -12.21 1.92
N CYS A 764 -11.78 -12.90 2.86
CA CYS A 764 -11.11 -14.18 2.57
C CYS A 764 -12.13 -15.23 2.11
N LYS A 765 -13.28 -15.34 2.79
CA LYS A 765 -14.35 -16.27 2.44
C LYS A 765 -14.90 -16.01 1.04
N GLN A 766 -15.11 -14.74 0.71
CA GLN A 766 -15.55 -14.31 -0.61
C GLN A 766 -14.53 -14.68 -1.68
N ALA A 767 -13.23 -14.44 -1.43
CA ALA A 767 -12.15 -14.76 -2.35
C ALA A 767 -11.92 -16.28 -2.50
N LEU A 768 -12.10 -17.06 -1.44
CA LEU A 768 -12.04 -18.53 -1.49
C LEU A 768 -13.12 -19.12 -2.40
N ASN A 769 -14.29 -18.47 -2.45
CA ASN A 769 -15.45 -18.90 -3.23
C ASN A 769 -15.79 -20.39 -3.03
N GLY A 770 -15.95 -20.81 -1.77
CA GLY A 770 -16.14 -22.22 -1.41
C GLY A 770 -16.21 -22.46 0.10
N PRO A 771 -16.26 -23.72 0.57
CA PRO A 771 -16.19 -24.04 1.99
C PRO A 771 -14.87 -23.57 2.60
N TRP A 772 -14.85 -23.46 3.94
CA TRP A 772 -13.58 -23.18 4.61
C TRP A 772 -12.67 -24.41 4.46
N PRO A 773 -11.41 -24.26 4.00
CA PRO A 773 -10.49 -25.38 3.86
C PRO A 773 -9.82 -25.77 5.19
N VAL A 774 -10.31 -25.22 6.30
CA VAL A 774 -9.77 -25.37 7.67
C VAL A 774 -10.90 -25.76 8.64
N ASP A 775 -10.53 -26.26 9.82
CA ASP A 775 -11.48 -26.74 10.84
C ASP A 775 -11.88 -25.65 11.84
N ALA A 776 -11.01 -24.65 12.06
CA ALA A 776 -11.25 -23.55 12.99
C ALA A 776 -10.52 -22.27 12.56
N ILE A 777 -10.90 -21.14 13.16
CA ILE A 777 -10.24 -19.84 13.00
C ILE A 777 -9.41 -19.53 14.26
N GLY A 778 -8.12 -19.28 14.13
CA GLY A 778 -7.30 -18.83 15.24
C GLY A 778 -7.39 -17.32 15.45
N ILE A 779 -7.43 -16.89 16.71
CA ILE A 779 -7.58 -15.49 17.11
C ILE A 779 -6.65 -15.15 18.29
N HIS A 780 -6.16 -13.91 18.32
CA HIS A 780 -5.32 -13.35 19.37
C HIS A 780 -6.06 -12.19 20.06
N PRO A 781 -6.95 -12.46 21.03
CA PRO A 781 -7.75 -11.43 21.68
C PRO A 781 -6.96 -10.67 22.75
N TYR A 782 -5.76 -10.18 22.41
CA TYR A 782 -4.93 -9.38 23.32
C TYR A 782 -5.70 -8.16 23.85
N GLY A 783 -5.53 -7.89 25.15
CA GLY A 783 -6.20 -6.77 25.83
C GLY A 783 -7.69 -6.98 26.13
N ARG A 784 -8.27 -8.15 25.84
CA ARG A 784 -9.65 -8.52 26.21
C ARG A 784 -9.67 -9.44 27.41
N TRP A 785 -10.68 -9.31 28.26
CA TRP A 785 -10.80 -10.05 29.52
C TRP A 785 -12.10 -10.84 29.64
N GLY A 786 -12.16 -11.79 30.58
CA GLY A 786 -13.37 -12.53 30.89
C GLY A 786 -14.37 -11.65 31.64
N THR A 787 -14.10 -11.46 32.92
CA THR A 787 -14.88 -10.60 33.83
C THR A 787 -14.09 -9.39 34.31
N LYS A 788 -12.77 -9.50 34.44
CA LYS A 788 -11.93 -8.41 34.98
C LYS A 788 -10.75 -8.08 34.07
N ALA A 789 -10.63 -6.81 33.70
CA ALA A 789 -9.49 -6.32 32.94
C ALA A 789 -8.17 -6.49 33.74
N PRO A 790 -7.06 -6.88 33.09
CA PRO A 790 -5.78 -7.09 33.76
C PRO A 790 -5.20 -5.80 34.36
N PHE A 791 -5.35 -4.67 33.66
CA PHE A 791 -4.76 -3.36 33.97
C PHE A 791 -5.31 -2.31 32.98
N ASP A 792 -5.14 -1.02 33.25
CA ASP A 792 -5.51 0.08 32.35
C ASP A 792 -4.25 0.66 31.68
N TRP A 793 -4.00 0.30 30.41
CA TRP A 793 -2.94 0.89 29.57
C TRP A 793 -3.47 1.98 28.61
N GLY A 794 -4.66 2.54 28.88
CA GLY A 794 -5.30 3.50 27.98
C GLY A 794 -5.95 2.89 26.73
N GLN A 795 -6.05 1.56 26.65
CA GLN A 795 -6.79 0.85 25.59
C GLN A 795 -7.84 -0.08 26.19
N THR A 796 -9.11 0.31 26.09
CA THR A 796 -10.25 -0.49 26.58
C THR A 796 -10.94 -1.17 25.40
N PHE A 797 -10.67 -2.46 25.20
CA PHE A 797 -11.22 -3.24 24.08
C PHE A 797 -12.52 -3.99 24.38
N GLY A 798 -12.89 -4.07 25.67
CA GLY A 798 -14.08 -4.79 26.14
C GLY A 798 -13.80 -6.26 26.46
N THR A 799 -14.88 -7.01 26.71
CA THR A 799 -14.78 -8.41 27.17
C THR A 799 -14.56 -9.38 26.01
N LEU A 800 -14.13 -10.60 26.34
CA LEU A 800 -14.09 -11.74 25.42
C LEU A 800 -15.49 -12.09 24.92
N GLY A 801 -16.50 -12.04 25.80
CA GLY A 801 -17.89 -12.32 25.42
C GLY A 801 -18.42 -11.38 24.36
N GLN A 802 -18.09 -10.09 24.43
CA GLN A 802 -18.44 -9.11 23.39
C GLN A 802 -17.77 -9.46 22.05
N ALA A 803 -16.50 -9.86 22.07
CA ALA A 803 -15.82 -10.24 20.83
C ALA A 803 -16.43 -11.50 20.20
N PHE A 804 -16.68 -12.53 21.01
CA PHE A 804 -17.24 -13.79 20.54
C PHE A 804 -18.67 -13.61 20.03
N ALA A 805 -19.46 -12.75 20.65
CA ALA A 805 -20.79 -12.40 20.18
C ALA A 805 -20.76 -11.81 18.76
N GLU A 806 -19.82 -10.91 18.46
CA GLU A 806 -19.66 -10.36 17.11
C GLU A 806 -19.21 -11.43 16.11
N TYR A 807 -18.27 -12.29 16.49
CA TYR A 807 -17.84 -13.41 15.64
C TYR A 807 -18.99 -14.39 15.33
N GLU A 808 -19.76 -14.81 16.34
CA GLU A 808 -20.91 -15.72 16.13
C GLU A 808 -22.03 -15.05 15.32
N LYS A 809 -22.31 -13.77 15.58
CA LYS A 809 -23.34 -13.02 14.87
C LYS A 809 -23.02 -12.91 13.37
N GLU A 810 -21.79 -12.56 13.05
CA GLU A 810 -21.39 -12.24 11.68
C GLU A 810 -20.90 -13.47 10.89
N LEU A 811 -20.45 -14.52 11.60
CA LEU A 811 -19.91 -15.77 11.05
C LEU A 811 -20.41 -16.99 11.85
N PRO A 812 -21.73 -17.27 11.81
CA PRO A 812 -22.33 -18.32 12.63
C PRO A 812 -21.82 -19.72 12.27
N GLY A 813 -21.64 -20.56 13.29
CA GLY A 813 -21.28 -21.97 13.14
C GLY A 813 -19.78 -22.27 12.99
N LEU A 814 -18.92 -21.26 12.95
CA LEU A 814 -17.46 -21.47 12.98
C LEU A 814 -16.97 -21.83 14.38
N LYS A 815 -15.91 -22.64 14.45
CA LYS A 815 -15.13 -22.88 15.66
C LYS A 815 -13.92 -21.97 15.66
N TYR A 816 -13.49 -21.54 16.84
CA TYR A 816 -12.32 -20.69 16.98
C TYR A 816 -11.33 -21.29 17.97
N TRP A 817 -10.03 -21.09 17.73
CA TRP A 817 -8.98 -21.41 18.68
C TRP A 817 -8.39 -20.09 19.18
N ILE A 818 -8.18 -19.94 20.48
CA ILE A 818 -7.30 -18.88 20.97
C ILE A 818 -5.88 -19.43 20.87
N THR A 819 -5.18 -19.02 19.82
CA THR A 819 -3.83 -19.49 19.52
C THR A 819 -2.76 -18.68 20.24
N GLU A 820 -3.11 -17.46 20.68
CA GLU A 820 -2.32 -16.68 21.64
C GLU A 820 -3.24 -15.82 22.52
N ILE A 821 -2.99 -15.84 23.82
CA ILE A 821 -3.50 -14.84 24.77
C ILE A 821 -2.53 -14.66 25.92
N GLY A 822 -2.45 -13.45 26.45
CA GLY A 822 -1.59 -13.15 27.59
C GLY A 822 -1.34 -11.66 27.72
N VAL A 823 -0.21 -11.33 28.33
CA VAL A 823 0.27 -9.97 28.48
C VAL A 823 1.67 -9.90 27.90
N ALA A 824 1.81 -9.20 26.78
CA ALA A 824 3.10 -9.03 26.10
C ALA A 824 3.43 -7.55 25.97
N ALA A 825 4.70 -7.20 26.19
CA ALA A 825 5.19 -5.82 26.12
C ALA A 825 6.62 -5.79 25.62
N ASP A 826 6.97 -4.75 24.87
CA ASP A 826 8.35 -4.59 24.37
C ASP A 826 9.33 -4.18 25.48
N ASN A 827 8.81 -3.70 26.62
CA ASN A 827 9.55 -3.39 27.83
C ASN A 827 9.33 -4.45 28.92
N GLU A 828 10.27 -4.54 29.86
CA GLU A 828 10.19 -5.45 31.00
C GLU A 828 8.91 -5.25 31.82
N ILE A 829 8.25 -6.37 32.17
CA ILE A 829 7.08 -6.39 33.03
C ILE A 829 7.53 -6.79 34.43
N GLY A 830 7.59 -5.81 35.34
CA GLY A 830 8.11 -6.02 36.68
C GLY A 830 7.22 -6.86 37.61
N PRO A 831 7.77 -7.37 38.74
CA PRO A 831 7.06 -8.22 39.70
C PRO A 831 5.77 -7.64 40.29
N GLN A 832 5.63 -6.32 40.32
CA GLN A 832 4.44 -5.62 40.79
C GLN A 832 3.17 -5.99 40.00
N TYR A 833 3.30 -6.47 38.76
CA TYR A 833 2.17 -6.84 37.90
C TYR A 833 1.89 -8.35 37.88
N TYR A 834 2.73 -9.17 38.51
CA TYR A 834 2.61 -10.64 38.41
C TYR A 834 1.30 -11.17 38.96
N GLN A 835 0.79 -10.57 40.03
CA GLN A 835 -0.49 -10.95 40.62
C GLN A 835 -1.67 -10.62 39.70
N ASP A 836 -1.64 -9.45 39.05
CA ASP A 836 -2.70 -9.02 38.14
C ASP A 836 -2.73 -9.88 36.87
N ILE A 837 -1.55 -10.22 36.32
CA ILE A 837 -1.41 -11.14 35.19
C ILE A 837 -1.98 -12.52 35.56
N ALA A 838 -1.63 -13.02 36.75
CA ALA A 838 -2.12 -14.30 37.26
C ALA A 838 -3.65 -14.34 37.39
N MET A 839 -4.24 -13.27 37.92
CA MET A 839 -5.70 -13.15 38.04
C MET A 839 -6.38 -13.07 36.68
N TYR A 840 -5.82 -12.27 35.77
CA TYR A 840 -6.36 -12.09 34.43
C TYR A 840 -6.37 -13.38 33.63
N ILE A 841 -5.25 -14.10 33.59
CA ILE A 841 -5.17 -15.32 32.79
C ILE A 841 -6.05 -16.42 33.38
N GLN A 842 -6.14 -16.53 34.71
CA GLN A 842 -7.11 -17.44 35.34
C GLN A 842 -8.55 -17.08 34.94
N ASP A 843 -8.93 -15.81 35.03
CA ASP A 843 -10.26 -15.33 34.62
C ASP A 843 -10.59 -15.65 33.15
N VAL A 844 -9.62 -15.53 32.24
CA VAL A 844 -9.77 -15.95 30.83
C VAL A 844 -10.13 -17.45 30.75
N TYR A 845 -9.30 -18.32 31.35
CA TYR A 845 -9.50 -19.76 31.26
C TYR A 845 -10.81 -20.20 31.95
N THR A 846 -11.10 -19.68 33.13
CA THR A 846 -12.37 -19.88 33.86
C THR A 846 -13.56 -19.47 33.01
N THR A 847 -13.52 -18.27 32.41
CA THR A 847 -14.63 -17.74 31.62
C THR A 847 -14.90 -18.59 30.38
N ILE A 848 -13.85 -19.01 29.67
CA ILE A 848 -14.00 -19.83 28.48
C ILE A 848 -14.51 -21.23 28.84
N ALA A 849 -13.92 -21.85 29.86
CA ALA A 849 -14.32 -23.18 30.32
C ALA A 849 -15.79 -23.22 30.75
N ALA A 850 -16.27 -22.17 31.42
CA ALA A 850 -17.63 -22.09 31.93
C ALA A 850 -18.68 -21.79 30.86
N ARG A 851 -18.33 -21.05 29.79
CA ARG A 851 -19.35 -20.46 28.89
C ARG A 851 -19.12 -20.70 27.41
N TYR A 852 -17.88 -20.89 26.98
CA TYR A 852 -17.52 -20.81 25.57
C TYR A 852 -16.80 -22.05 25.03
N THR A 853 -16.59 -23.13 25.80
CA THR A 853 -15.85 -24.32 25.34
C THR A 853 -16.40 -24.94 24.04
N ASN A 854 -17.70 -24.84 23.78
CA ASN A 854 -18.29 -25.29 22.53
C ASN A 854 -17.83 -24.44 21.33
N LEU A 855 -17.60 -23.14 21.50
CA LEU A 855 -17.13 -22.21 20.47
C LEU A 855 -15.59 -22.18 20.40
N ILE A 856 -14.95 -22.18 21.56
CA ILE A 856 -13.51 -22.05 21.81
C ILE A 856 -12.99 -23.31 22.54
N PRO A 857 -12.74 -24.42 21.83
CA PRO A 857 -12.27 -25.65 22.47
C PRO A 857 -10.80 -25.63 22.90
N VAL A 858 -9.99 -24.67 22.42
CA VAL A 858 -8.54 -24.60 22.68
C VAL A 858 -8.13 -23.18 23.05
N VAL A 859 -7.32 -23.04 24.11
CA VAL A 859 -6.72 -21.77 24.55
C VAL A 859 -5.23 -21.95 24.85
N ILE A 860 -4.40 -21.19 24.15
CA ILE A 860 -2.94 -21.24 24.23
C ILE A 860 -2.43 -19.92 24.83
N TRP A 861 -1.71 -20.03 25.95
CA TRP A 861 -1.12 -18.89 26.63
C TRP A 861 0.21 -18.48 25.99
N PHE A 862 0.33 -17.21 25.60
CA PHE A 862 1.57 -16.53 25.24
C PHE A 862 2.18 -15.80 26.47
N ALA A 863 3.35 -16.17 26.98
CA ALA A 863 4.29 -17.19 26.50
C ALA A 863 5.13 -17.84 27.64
N TRP A 864 5.95 -18.84 27.31
CA TRP A 864 6.77 -19.52 28.32
C TRP A 864 7.83 -18.62 28.98
N SER A 865 8.62 -17.86 28.21
CA SER A 865 9.74 -17.05 28.73
C SER A 865 9.66 -15.57 28.34
N ASP A 866 10.24 -14.68 29.17
CA ASP A 866 10.34 -13.24 28.88
C ASP A 866 11.17 -12.90 27.64
N LEU A 867 11.98 -13.84 27.13
CA LEU A 867 12.62 -13.67 25.82
C LEU A 867 11.61 -13.69 24.65
N MET A 868 10.35 -14.02 24.94
CA MET A 868 9.20 -13.90 24.05
C MET A 868 8.39 -12.66 24.44
N ARG A 869 8.95 -11.47 24.15
CA ARG A 869 8.29 -10.16 24.34
C ARG A 869 7.85 -9.89 25.79
N ASN A 870 8.72 -10.19 26.75
CA ASN A 870 8.53 -9.99 28.19
C ASN A 870 7.24 -10.62 28.77
N ALA A 871 6.69 -11.63 28.07
CA ALA A 871 5.39 -12.24 28.36
C ALA A 871 5.50 -13.55 29.15
N GLY A 872 6.66 -13.85 29.71
CA GLY A 872 7.02 -15.16 30.22
C GLY A 872 6.30 -15.56 31.50
N ILE A 873 6.13 -16.87 31.65
CA ILE A 873 5.93 -17.57 32.93
C ILE A 873 7.25 -17.67 33.70
N VAL A 874 8.36 -17.75 32.97
CA VAL A 874 9.73 -17.64 33.49
C VAL A 874 10.43 -16.39 32.95
N ASP A 875 11.40 -15.87 33.69
CA ASP A 875 12.27 -14.79 33.23
C ASP A 875 13.21 -15.26 32.10
N GLY A 876 14.04 -14.34 31.58
CA GLY A 876 15.01 -14.67 30.53
C GLY A 876 16.11 -15.65 30.93
N ASN A 877 16.24 -15.96 32.22
CA ASN A 877 17.18 -16.96 32.76
C ASN A 877 16.48 -18.27 33.16
N GLY A 878 15.19 -18.42 32.85
CA GLY A 878 14.39 -19.59 33.22
C GLY A 878 13.92 -19.61 34.68
N ARG A 879 14.01 -18.50 35.43
CA ARG A 879 13.50 -18.43 36.80
C ARG A 879 12.00 -18.18 36.79
N ARG A 880 11.27 -18.93 37.61
CA ARG A 880 9.81 -18.84 37.73
C ARG A 880 9.38 -17.46 38.25
N LYS A 881 8.44 -16.81 37.57
CA LYS A 881 7.82 -15.55 38.01
C LYS A 881 6.66 -15.88 38.94
N SER A 882 6.78 -15.53 40.22
CA SER A 882 5.93 -16.01 41.34
C SER A 882 4.45 -16.28 41.00
N SER A 883 3.58 -15.26 41.06
CA SER A 883 2.13 -15.43 40.88
C SER A 883 1.77 -15.92 39.47
N VAL A 884 2.56 -15.56 38.45
CA VAL A 884 2.35 -16.00 37.07
C VAL A 884 2.55 -17.51 36.95
N TYR A 885 3.61 -18.04 37.55
CA TYR A 885 3.91 -19.47 37.56
C TYR A 885 2.87 -20.26 38.36
N ALA A 886 2.39 -19.72 39.49
CA ALA A 886 1.29 -20.34 40.24
C ALA A 886 0.00 -20.42 39.41
N ALA A 887 -0.32 -19.39 38.62
CA ALA A 887 -1.46 -19.43 37.70
C ALA A 887 -1.26 -20.45 36.58
N PHE A 888 -0.05 -20.58 36.04
CA PHE A 888 0.30 -21.63 35.10
C PHE A 888 0.08 -23.02 35.71
N GLU A 889 0.50 -23.27 36.95
CA GLU A 889 0.26 -24.56 37.61
C GLU A 889 -1.24 -24.86 37.79
N ASN A 890 -2.04 -23.84 38.12
CA ASN A 890 -3.49 -23.97 38.18
C ASN A 890 -4.08 -24.32 36.81
N ILE A 891 -3.66 -23.65 35.74
CA ILE A 891 -4.13 -23.92 34.36
C ILE A 891 -3.70 -25.32 33.90
N ARG A 892 -2.44 -25.68 34.11
CA ARG A 892 -1.92 -27.02 33.79
C ARG A 892 -2.64 -28.12 34.55
N SER A 893 -3.04 -27.87 35.80
CA SER A 893 -3.79 -28.82 36.63
C SER A 893 -5.32 -28.69 36.53
N ARG A 894 -5.82 -27.86 35.60
CA ARG A 894 -7.27 -27.64 35.36
C ARG A 894 -8.03 -27.12 36.60
N LYS A 895 -7.36 -26.32 37.43
CA LYS A 895 -7.91 -25.64 38.62
C LYS A 895 -8.24 -24.18 38.30
N PHE A 896 -9.20 -23.96 37.41
CA PHE A 896 -9.71 -22.64 37.03
C PHE A 896 -11.22 -22.71 36.84
#